data_AF-A0A7R7ZZ49-F1
#
_entry.id   AF-A0A7R7ZZ49-F1
#
_cell.length_a   1.000
_cell.length_b   1.000
_cell.length_c   1.000
_cell.angle_alpha   90.00
_cell.angle_beta   90.00
_cell.angle_gamma   90.00
#
_symmetry.space_group_name_H-M   'P 1'
#
loop_
_entity.id
_entity.type
_entity.pdbx_description
1 polymer ?
#
loop_
_entity_poly.entity_id
_entity_poly.type
_entity_poly.pdbx_seq_one_letter_code
_entity_poly.pdbx_strand_id
1 'polypeptide(L)'
;MGGQDDQVILGPEHVSGTAEDKNLDWKKTAIEILGRSLDVPVADIQMGSQLEELGADSLIAAEIASNINEALDLTISSTDFASLTDVKSFCDLIAHVSGRVPTQAAAVSASENTKFAMSNGVTRNGHSTTAIENNSQIPTNDNTELTHAVLQKVRRGFDSHAKEVKLAGFWDNVYPRQLTIVTAYIIEAFEKLGCPFKKFSHGEKLPSLQETLPKYQREVLRLWEILEEAGLVEKHGGTSIRGPVPHVQDKSAKELSTDLLSNYPQYTSTHDLLDLLGPQLAECLTGKADAASILCDNDKGKELLESFYANDPGLLAANRVLSDFISTTMKARASGEPFRVLEIGAGLGSAARHLLPQLQASGVPFTYTLSDSSVALLERSKATLQDIEGLEFRQYNIEEDTHVDLLGRYHVVISNSYVHATHDLQNSLVNMRKLMRPNDGCVALIEPTQKLAWYDLVWGLLDGWWLFDDNRTHALQSPWAWRSALHNAGFKHVDWSESSSRESRTIRVICGMTAEPERKCPAEATSMLLHRGTSASGKRNLFLAPDGFGSGAVFGGLGPLLGSVRNVSIYALNSPFMRSNPDPDEPLAIEELAAIYASEIKRRQSEGPYLLGGYSVGGVLAFEVARQLLEDGNHVEKLFLIDTACPTFVRYFPDALVKFLDSIEQVRVGNGSEFRPNRRGRLVANDHFFLARQQMRAYQVRRLPGRKMPQVVLISAKEGADKQEGVTRPAFLPEDQKAVDWFLNDRTDEGCFGWNEVLDNIKVVRADGNHFTMVLPSMISGWGAILARMLDE
;
A
#
# COMPACT_ATOMS: atom_id res chain seq x y z
N MET A 1 -10.08 -52.86 -63.05
CA MET A 1 -9.50 -53.27 -64.36
C MET A 1 -8.68 -52.09 -64.87
N GLY A 2 -7.62 -52.33 -65.65
CA GLY A 2 -6.85 -51.24 -66.29
C GLY A 2 -7.54 -50.70 -67.55
N GLY A 3 -6.98 -49.70 -68.24
CA GLY A 3 -5.78 -48.92 -67.92
C GLY A 3 -5.21 -48.18 -69.13
N GLN A 4 -4.33 -47.20 -68.86
CA GLN A 4 -3.34 -46.56 -69.75
C GLN A 4 -3.78 -45.89 -71.08
N ASP A 5 -3.43 -44.60 -71.19
CA ASP A 5 -2.63 -43.96 -72.27
C ASP A 5 -3.20 -43.92 -73.74
N ASP A 6 -3.01 -42.88 -74.57
CA ASP A 6 -2.41 -41.54 -74.39
C ASP A 6 -2.80 -40.56 -75.53
N GLN A 7 -2.69 -39.24 -75.30
CA GLN A 7 -2.37 -38.15 -76.28
C GLN A 7 -3.29 -37.93 -77.56
N VAL A 8 -3.34 -36.79 -78.28
CA VAL A 8 -2.58 -35.50 -78.27
C VAL A 8 -3.40 -34.31 -78.88
N ILE A 9 -3.22 -33.10 -78.33
CA ILE A 9 -3.32 -31.69 -78.88
C ILE A 9 -4.48 -31.28 -79.85
N LEU A 10 -5.22 -30.21 -79.49
CA LEU A 10 -5.33 -28.95 -80.28
C LEU A 10 -6.10 -27.80 -79.57
N GLY A 11 -5.51 -26.60 -79.52
CA GLY A 11 -6.19 -25.29 -79.55
C GLY A 11 -7.02 -24.80 -78.32
N PRO A 12 -6.90 -23.53 -77.88
CA PRO A 12 -7.78 -22.93 -76.89
C PRO A 12 -8.92 -22.09 -77.51
N GLU A 13 -10.12 -22.14 -76.92
CA GLU A 13 -11.11 -21.06 -77.03
C GLU A 13 -11.38 -20.47 -75.64
N HIS A 14 -11.47 -19.14 -75.55
CA HIS A 14 -11.75 -18.42 -74.32
C HIS A 14 -13.26 -18.44 -74.01
N VAL A 15 -13.62 -18.76 -72.76
CA VAL A 15 -14.83 -18.23 -72.13
C VAL A 15 -14.40 -17.53 -70.84
N SER A 16 -14.67 -16.24 -70.75
CA SER A 16 -14.23 -15.37 -69.66
C SER A 16 -15.23 -15.33 -68.50
N GLY A 17 -14.80 -15.71 -67.30
CA GLY A 17 -15.41 -15.20 -66.07
C GLY A 17 -14.86 -13.81 -65.78
N THR A 18 -15.71 -12.79 -65.67
CA THR A 18 -15.34 -11.48 -65.13
C THR A 18 -15.08 -11.59 -63.63
N ALA A 19 -14.27 -10.69 -63.09
CA ALA A 19 -13.66 -10.86 -61.76
C ALA A 19 -14.38 -10.05 -60.65
N GLU A 20 -15.64 -9.66 -60.89
CA GLU A 20 -16.41 -8.70 -60.08
C GLU A 20 -16.60 -9.12 -58.60
N ASP A 21 -16.48 -10.43 -58.29
CA ASP A 21 -16.58 -11.00 -56.94
C ASP A 21 -15.74 -10.29 -55.85
N LYS A 22 -14.56 -9.73 -56.18
CA LYS A 22 -13.69 -9.13 -55.15
C LYS A 22 -14.20 -7.80 -54.57
N ASN A 23 -15.32 -7.26 -55.04
CA ASN A 23 -15.88 -6.00 -54.53
C ASN A 23 -16.75 -6.15 -53.27
N LEU A 24 -17.22 -7.36 -52.95
CA LEU A 24 -18.17 -7.57 -51.84
C LEU A 24 -17.50 -7.96 -50.50
N ASP A 25 -16.26 -8.44 -50.57
CA ASP A 25 -15.62 -9.20 -49.49
C ASP A 25 -15.19 -8.31 -48.30
N TRP A 26 -14.43 -7.23 -48.55
CA TRP A 26 -13.87 -6.40 -47.48
C TRP A 26 -14.92 -5.70 -46.62
N LYS A 27 -16.07 -5.31 -47.19
CA LYS A 27 -17.18 -4.71 -46.42
C LYS A 27 -17.82 -5.73 -45.49
N LYS A 28 -17.94 -6.98 -45.94
CA LYS A 28 -18.44 -8.08 -45.11
C LYS A 28 -17.47 -8.36 -43.97
N THR A 29 -16.16 -8.44 -44.25
CA THR A 29 -15.12 -8.61 -43.22
C THR A 29 -15.11 -7.46 -42.21
N ALA A 30 -15.20 -6.21 -42.66
CA ALA A 30 -15.23 -5.04 -41.77
C ALA A 30 -16.46 -5.05 -40.84
N ILE A 31 -17.65 -5.40 -41.35
CA ILE A 31 -18.88 -5.49 -40.54
C ILE A 31 -18.88 -6.73 -39.63
N GLU A 32 -18.30 -7.85 -40.07
CA GLU A 32 -18.10 -9.04 -39.22
C GLU A 32 -17.11 -8.78 -38.07
N ILE A 33 -16.06 -7.99 -38.29
CA ILE A 33 -15.16 -7.56 -37.21
C ILE A 33 -15.89 -6.60 -36.28
N LEU A 34 -16.56 -5.59 -36.81
CA LEU A 34 -17.34 -4.62 -36.04
C LEU A 34 -18.38 -5.32 -35.14
N GLY A 35 -19.13 -6.29 -35.67
CA GLY A 35 -20.12 -7.04 -34.89
C GLY A 35 -19.52 -8.01 -33.87
N ARG A 36 -18.31 -8.55 -34.09
CA ARG A 36 -17.62 -9.38 -33.10
C ARG A 36 -17.02 -8.57 -31.95
N SER A 37 -16.38 -7.43 -32.25
CA SER A 37 -15.80 -6.55 -31.22
C SER A 37 -16.85 -5.75 -30.43
N LEU A 38 -18.11 -5.70 -30.90
CA LEU A 38 -19.23 -5.02 -30.20
C LEU A 38 -20.30 -6.00 -29.66
N ASP A 39 -20.14 -7.32 -29.86
CA ASP A 39 -21.14 -8.37 -29.60
C ASP A 39 -22.54 -8.09 -30.21
N VAL A 40 -22.59 -7.33 -31.31
CA VAL A 40 -23.83 -7.03 -32.06
C VAL A 40 -23.98 -8.00 -33.23
N PRO A 41 -25.11 -8.71 -33.37
CA PRO A 41 -25.36 -9.55 -34.54
C PRO A 41 -25.27 -8.76 -35.85
N VAL A 42 -24.52 -9.28 -36.82
CA VAL A 42 -24.28 -8.66 -38.13
C VAL A 42 -25.57 -8.34 -38.92
N ALA A 43 -26.70 -8.97 -38.57
CA ALA A 43 -28.01 -8.66 -39.15
C ALA A 43 -28.63 -7.34 -38.65
N ASP A 44 -28.24 -6.88 -37.45
CA ASP A 44 -28.77 -5.68 -36.80
C ASP A 44 -27.91 -4.43 -37.07
N ILE A 45 -26.68 -4.62 -37.54
CA ILE A 45 -25.76 -3.53 -37.93
C ILE A 45 -26.18 -2.97 -39.30
N GLN A 46 -26.68 -1.72 -39.30
CA GLN A 46 -27.07 -1.01 -40.51
C GLN A 46 -26.10 0.13 -40.81
N MET A 47 -25.98 0.53 -42.08
CA MET A 47 -25.10 1.64 -42.50
C MET A 47 -25.42 2.98 -41.82
N GLY A 48 -26.62 3.16 -41.28
CA GLY A 48 -27.03 4.36 -40.52
C GLY A 48 -26.95 4.23 -39.00
N SER A 49 -26.60 3.05 -38.46
CA SER A 49 -26.42 2.85 -37.01
C SER A 49 -25.28 3.73 -36.51
N GLN A 50 -25.48 4.44 -35.40
CA GLN A 50 -24.39 5.19 -34.76
C GLN A 50 -23.45 4.21 -34.05
N LEU A 51 -22.13 4.47 -34.08
CA LEU A 51 -21.14 3.59 -33.47
C LEU A 51 -21.28 3.58 -31.93
N GLU A 52 -21.59 4.72 -31.33
CA GLU A 52 -21.90 4.87 -29.89
C GLU A 52 -23.15 4.04 -29.49
N GLU A 53 -24.20 4.04 -30.30
CA GLU A 53 -25.42 3.22 -30.07
C GLU A 53 -25.17 1.72 -30.22
N LEU A 54 -24.10 1.33 -30.92
CA LEU A 54 -23.62 -0.05 -31.03
C LEU A 54 -22.60 -0.41 -29.93
N GLY A 55 -22.30 0.50 -29.00
CA GLY A 55 -21.38 0.25 -27.87
C GLY A 55 -19.90 0.53 -28.14
N ALA A 56 -19.54 1.22 -29.23
CA ALA A 56 -18.15 1.55 -29.54
C ALA A 56 -17.65 2.73 -28.70
N ASP A 57 -16.93 2.44 -27.62
CA ASP A 57 -16.18 3.44 -26.83
C ASP A 57 -14.75 3.66 -27.37
N SER A 58 -13.97 4.53 -26.71
CA SER A 58 -12.59 4.84 -27.12
C SER A 58 -11.58 3.69 -26.92
N LEU A 59 -11.90 2.68 -26.10
CA LEU A 59 -11.06 1.51 -25.88
C LEU A 59 -11.32 0.45 -26.97
N ILE A 60 -12.60 0.15 -27.21
CA ILE A 60 -13.05 -0.81 -28.23
C ILE A 60 -12.79 -0.25 -29.64
N ALA A 61 -12.86 1.07 -29.84
CA ALA A 61 -12.45 1.72 -31.09
C ALA A 61 -11.00 1.40 -31.51
N ALA A 62 -10.08 1.31 -30.55
CA ALA A 62 -8.69 0.95 -30.82
C ALA A 62 -8.56 -0.54 -31.20
N GLU A 63 -9.32 -1.43 -30.53
CA GLU A 63 -9.37 -2.85 -30.87
C GLU A 63 -9.94 -3.07 -32.28
N ILE A 64 -11.08 -2.45 -32.62
CA ILE A 64 -11.69 -2.55 -33.95
C ILE A 64 -10.72 -2.04 -35.03
N ALA A 65 -10.07 -0.89 -34.80
CA ALA A 65 -9.07 -0.35 -35.73
C ALA A 65 -7.88 -1.32 -35.92
N SER A 66 -7.38 -1.94 -34.84
CA SER A 66 -6.32 -2.95 -34.89
C SER A 66 -6.73 -4.20 -35.66
N ASN A 67 -7.87 -4.80 -35.30
CA ASN A 67 -8.42 -6.00 -35.93
C ASN A 67 -8.66 -5.80 -37.44
N ILE A 68 -9.02 -4.58 -37.86
CA ILE A 68 -9.23 -4.22 -39.26
C ILE A 68 -7.92 -3.93 -40.00
N ASN A 69 -6.95 -3.30 -39.34
CA ASN A 69 -5.61 -3.12 -39.91
C ASN A 69 -4.94 -4.48 -40.17
N GLU A 70 -5.07 -5.44 -39.25
CA GLU A 70 -4.58 -6.81 -39.43
C GLU A 70 -5.36 -7.57 -40.51
N ALA A 71 -6.70 -7.56 -40.47
CA ALA A 71 -7.52 -8.37 -41.37
C ALA A 71 -7.60 -7.83 -42.82
N LEU A 72 -7.37 -6.52 -43.04
CA LEU A 72 -7.46 -5.90 -44.37
C LEU A 72 -6.12 -5.38 -44.93
N ASP A 73 -5.01 -5.50 -44.17
CA ASP A 73 -3.67 -4.96 -44.49
C ASP A 73 -3.71 -3.44 -44.67
N LEU A 74 -4.10 -2.73 -43.60
CA LEU A 74 -4.33 -1.27 -43.58
C LEU A 74 -3.57 -0.55 -42.45
N THR A 75 -3.65 0.79 -42.45
CA THR A 75 -3.05 1.65 -41.42
C THR A 75 -4.00 2.81 -41.09
N ILE A 76 -5.15 2.46 -40.53
CA ILE A 76 -6.11 3.39 -39.93
C ILE A 76 -5.63 3.71 -38.51
N SER A 77 -5.49 4.99 -38.13
CA SER A 77 -5.16 5.32 -36.74
C SER A 77 -6.40 5.22 -35.84
N SER A 78 -6.20 4.91 -34.55
CA SER A 78 -7.28 4.96 -33.56
C SER A 78 -7.92 6.36 -33.46
N THR A 79 -7.16 7.42 -33.73
CA THR A 79 -7.68 8.80 -33.86
C THR A 79 -8.56 9.03 -35.08
N ASP A 80 -8.25 8.43 -36.24
CA ASP A 80 -9.14 8.48 -37.41
C ASP A 80 -10.43 7.71 -37.11
N PHE A 81 -10.31 6.54 -36.48
CA PHE A 81 -11.46 5.72 -36.10
C PHE A 81 -12.35 6.42 -35.06
N ALA A 82 -11.78 7.00 -34.02
CA ALA A 82 -12.52 7.72 -32.97
C ALA A 82 -13.20 9.03 -33.47
N SER A 83 -12.93 9.45 -34.71
CA SER A 83 -13.64 10.56 -35.37
C SER A 83 -14.91 10.14 -36.11
N LEU A 84 -15.18 8.83 -36.19
CA LEU A 84 -16.33 8.26 -36.90
C LEU A 84 -17.59 8.29 -36.03
N THR A 85 -18.74 8.54 -36.66
CA THR A 85 -20.04 8.60 -35.97
C THR A 85 -20.95 7.43 -36.32
N ASP A 86 -20.88 6.93 -37.56
CA ASP A 86 -21.77 5.88 -38.07
C ASP A 86 -21.06 4.81 -38.91
N VAL A 87 -21.71 3.65 -39.06
CA VAL A 87 -21.19 2.47 -39.81
C VAL A 87 -20.85 2.80 -41.27
N LYS A 88 -21.52 3.79 -41.87
CA LYS A 88 -21.19 4.27 -43.22
C LYS A 88 -19.88 5.05 -43.24
N SER A 89 -19.68 6.01 -42.34
CA SER A 89 -18.45 6.80 -42.22
C SER A 89 -17.24 5.89 -41.97
N PHE A 90 -17.41 4.87 -41.14
CA PHE A 90 -16.51 3.74 -40.94
C PHE A 90 -16.16 2.99 -42.25
N CYS A 91 -17.17 2.57 -43.01
CA CYS A 91 -16.96 1.93 -44.31
C CYS A 91 -16.27 2.88 -45.32
N ASP A 92 -16.62 4.16 -45.32
CA ASP A 92 -16.06 5.15 -46.25
C ASP A 92 -14.59 5.47 -45.90
N LEU A 93 -14.21 5.47 -44.61
CA LEU A 93 -12.81 5.56 -44.17
C LEU A 93 -11.98 4.37 -44.64
N ILE A 94 -12.48 3.13 -44.48
CA ILE A 94 -11.79 1.92 -44.97
C ILE A 94 -11.65 1.97 -46.51
N ALA A 95 -12.69 2.41 -47.24
CA ALA A 95 -12.61 2.57 -48.69
C ALA A 95 -11.55 3.61 -49.10
N HIS A 96 -11.40 4.68 -48.32
CA HIS A 96 -10.40 5.74 -48.55
C HIS A 96 -8.97 5.25 -48.26
N VAL A 97 -8.72 4.70 -47.07
CA VAL A 97 -7.38 4.26 -46.62
C VAL A 97 -6.90 3.05 -47.43
N SER A 98 -7.80 2.15 -47.85
CA SER A 98 -7.44 1.03 -48.74
C SER A 98 -7.16 1.43 -50.19
N GLY A 99 -7.41 2.70 -50.57
CA GLY A 99 -7.10 3.27 -51.89
C GLY A 99 -7.93 2.70 -53.06
N ARG A 100 -9.07 2.04 -52.78
CA ARG A 100 -9.78 1.19 -53.75
C ARG A 100 -11.11 1.79 -54.22
N VAL A 101 -11.05 2.51 -55.35
CA VAL A 101 -12.20 2.57 -56.27
C VAL A 101 -12.41 1.15 -56.84
N PRO A 102 -13.65 0.63 -56.91
CA PRO A 102 -13.86 -0.80 -56.61
C PRO A 102 -13.82 -1.72 -57.85
N THR A 103 -12.79 -2.57 -58.03
CA THR A 103 -12.90 -3.81 -58.86
C THR A 103 -11.72 -4.83 -58.79
N GLN A 104 -12.06 -6.14 -58.61
CA GLN A 104 -11.43 -7.36 -59.20
C GLN A 104 -10.24 -8.11 -58.53
N ALA A 105 -10.02 -9.39 -58.98
CA ALA A 105 -9.88 -10.63 -58.16
C ALA A 105 -8.47 -11.18 -57.74
N ALA A 106 -8.33 -12.52 -57.68
CA ALA A 106 -7.35 -13.39 -56.98
C ALA A 106 -5.83 -13.04 -57.16
N ALA A 107 -4.90 -13.28 -56.22
CA ALA A 107 -4.38 -14.55 -55.62
C ALA A 107 -3.56 -15.43 -56.62
N VAL A 108 -2.49 -16.13 -56.25
CA VAL A 108 -2.44 -17.44 -55.53
C VAL A 108 -1.00 -17.77 -55.00
N SER A 109 -0.89 -18.79 -54.12
CA SER A 109 0.30 -19.44 -53.47
C SER A 109 1.50 -19.84 -54.40
N ALA A 110 2.66 -20.39 -53.98
CA ALA A 110 3.12 -21.15 -52.80
C ALA A 110 4.69 -21.00 -52.61
N SER A 111 5.55 -21.83 -51.96
CA SER A 111 5.47 -23.18 -51.33
C SER A 111 6.68 -23.54 -50.41
N GLU A 112 6.42 -24.31 -49.34
CA GLU A 112 7.22 -25.44 -48.77
C GLU A 112 8.64 -25.37 -48.13
N ASN A 113 8.70 -25.90 -46.89
CA ASN A 113 9.61 -26.93 -46.32
C ASN A 113 11.15 -26.73 -46.20
N THR A 114 11.67 -26.84 -44.95
CA THR A 114 12.61 -27.93 -44.55
C THR A 114 12.72 -28.15 -43.03
N LYS A 115 13.45 -29.19 -42.59
CA LYS A 115 13.61 -29.73 -41.21
C LYS A 115 15.10 -30.10 -41.00
N PHE A 116 15.69 -30.30 -39.82
CA PHE A 116 15.25 -30.62 -38.44
C PHE A 116 15.94 -29.65 -37.43
N ALA A 117 16.18 -29.84 -36.11
CA ALA A 117 16.21 -31.01 -35.20
C ALA A 117 16.06 -30.63 -33.70
N MET A 118 16.16 -31.61 -32.80
CA MET A 118 16.15 -31.45 -31.33
C MET A 118 17.54 -31.58 -30.70
N SER A 119 17.74 -30.96 -29.52
CA SER A 119 18.62 -31.48 -28.47
C SER A 119 18.12 -31.05 -27.08
N ASN A 120 17.77 -32.00 -26.22
CA ASN A 120 17.36 -31.78 -24.83
C ASN A 120 18.57 -31.95 -23.90
N GLY A 121 18.63 -31.20 -22.78
CA GLY A 121 19.54 -31.55 -21.69
C GLY A 121 19.78 -30.50 -20.60
N VAL A 122 18.87 -30.39 -19.63
CA VAL A 122 19.20 -29.84 -18.29
C VAL A 122 18.64 -30.79 -17.23
N THR A 123 19.39 -30.99 -16.15
CA THR A 123 19.17 -32.02 -15.13
C THR A 123 18.23 -31.57 -14.01
N ARG A 124 17.45 -32.52 -13.46
CA ARG A 124 16.82 -32.36 -12.14
C ARG A 124 17.90 -32.28 -11.06
N ASN A 125 17.74 -31.34 -10.12
CA ASN A 125 18.28 -31.43 -8.77
C ASN A 125 17.24 -30.88 -7.79
N GLY A 126 16.58 -31.76 -7.03
CA GLY A 126 15.64 -31.34 -5.99
C GLY A 126 16.38 -30.87 -4.74
N HIS A 127 15.78 -29.93 -4.01
CA HIS A 127 16.20 -29.57 -2.64
C HIS A 127 14.98 -29.64 -1.72
N SER A 128 15.21 -30.11 -0.48
CA SER A 128 14.14 -30.40 0.47
C SER A 128 13.62 -29.14 1.15
N THR A 129 12.30 -28.91 1.11
CA THR A 129 11.64 -27.87 1.90
C THR A 129 11.37 -28.36 3.32
N THR A 130 11.87 -27.65 4.33
CA THR A 130 11.62 -27.95 5.75
C THR A 130 10.26 -27.40 6.18
N ALA A 131 9.26 -28.28 6.27
CA ALA A 131 7.97 -27.91 6.86
C ALA A 131 8.08 -27.67 8.37
N ILE A 132 7.47 -26.59 8.86
CA ILE A 132 7.38 -26.30 10.31
C ILE A 132 6.05 -26.86 10.83
N GLU A 133 6.07 -28.11 11.30
CA GLU A 133 4.91 -28.75 11.91
C GLU A 133 4.69 -28.28 13.36
N ASN A 134 4.05 -27.12 13.54
CA ASN A 134 3.57 -26.68 14.87
C ASN A 134 2.13 -27.14 15.12
N ASN A 135 2.00 -28.43 15.49
CA ASN A 135 0.74 -29.14 15.71
C ASN A 135 0.00 -28.65 16.98
N SER A 136 -0.74 -27.55 16.82
CA SER A 136 -1.67 -26.99 17.80
C SER A 136 -3.10 -27.26 17.35
N GLN A 137 -3.77 -28.24 17.95
CA GLN A 137 -5.14 -28.61 17.62
C GLN A 137 -6.11 -27.47 17.97
N ILE A 138 -6.73 -26.88 16.95
CA ILE A 138 -7.85 -25.95 17.12
C ILE A 138 -9.08 -26.77 17.53
N PRO A 139 -9.79 -26.45 18.62
CA PRO A 139 -11.00 -27.16 19.02
C PRO A 139 -12.09 -27.04 17.94
N THR A 140 -12.75 -28.15 17.63
CA THR A 140 -13.87 -28.19 16.70
C THR A 140 -15.17 -27.77 17.39
N ASN A 141 -15.60 -26.53 17.15
CA ASN A 141 -16.99 -26.07 17.17
C ASN A 141 -17.22 -25.16 15.94
N ASP A 142 -18.33 -24.42 15.87
CA ASP A 142 -19.01 -24.02 14.63
C ASP A 142 -18.12 -23.48 13.48
N ASN A 143 -18.49 -23.81 12.23
CA ASN A 143 -17.76 -23.36 11.04
C ASN A 143 -17.73 -21.81 10.86
N THR A 144 -18.57 -21.10 11.63
CA THR A 144 -18.61 -19.64 11.72
C THR A 144 -17.46 -19.06 12.56
N GLU A 145 -16.95 -19.79 13.56
CA GLU A 145 -16.04 -19.29 14.62
C GLU A 145 -14.63 -18.88 14.12
N LEU A 146 -14.28 -19.23 12.87
CA LEU A 146 -12.88 -19.50 12.49
C LEU A 146 -12.13 -18.36 11.78
N THR A 147 -12.74 -17.64 10.82
CA THR A 147 -12.00 -16.79 9.86
C THR A 147 -11.19 -15.66 10.50
N HIS A 148 -11.73 -15.01 11.54
CA HIS A 148 -10.99 -13.96 12.25
C HIS A 148 -9.79 -14.55 13.02
N ALA A 149 -9.95 -15.71 13.66
CA ALA A 149 -8.85 -16.38 14.36
C ALA A 149 -7.75 -16.84 13.40
N VAL A 150 -8.12 -17.31 12.19
CA VAL A 150 -7.16 -17.63 11.12
C VAL A 150 -6.40 -16.37 10.70
N LEU A 151 -7.08 -15.23 10.48
CA LEU A 151 -6.41 -13.99 10.13
C LEU A 151 -5.42 -13.54 11.20
N GLN A 152 -5.80 -13.57 12.49
CA GLN A 152 -4.87 -13.21 13.58
C GLN A 152 -3.64 -14.14 13.64
N LYS A 153 -3.77 -15.41 13.24
CA LYS A 153 -2.65 -16.36 13.18
C LYS A 153 -1.70 -16.07 12.00
N VAL A 154 -2.23 -15.69 10.83
CA VAL A 154 -1.40 -15.51 9.61
C VAL A 154 -0.95 -14.06 9.35
N ARG A 155 -1.59 -13.04 9.95
CA ARG A 155 -1.30 -11.61 9.66
C ARG A 155 0.17 -11.21 9.85
N ARG A 156 0.88 -11.88 10.78
CA ARG A 156 2.31 -11.68 11.09
C ARG A 156 3.26 -12.42 10.15
N GLY A 157 2.76 -13.38 9.36
CA GLY A 157 3.55 -14.22 8.46
C GLY A 157 4.27 -13.43 7.35
N PHE A 158 3.82 -12.21 7.08
CA PHE A 158 4.45 -11.28 6.13
C PHE A 158 5.97 -11.17 6.33
N ASP A 159 6.46 -11.18 7.57
CA ASP A 159 7.89 -11.04 7.86
C ASP A 159 8.74 -12.28 7.56
N SER A 160 8.15 -13.46 7.33
CA SER A 160 8.86 -14.60 6.74
C SER A 160 8.90 -14.43 5.23
N HIS A 161 7.73 -14.24 4.62
CA HIS A 161 7.58 -14.10 3.18
C HIS A 161 8.42 -12.96 2.61
N ALA A 162 8.46 -11.80 3.27
CA ALA A 162 9.29 -10.65 2.91
C ALA A 162 10.81 -10.93 2.94
N LYS A 163 11.28 -11.86 3.79
CA LYS A 163 12.69 -12.29 3.80
C LYS A 163 12.96 -13.25 2.64
N GLU A 164 12.07 -14.19 2.41
CA GLU A 164 12.18 -15.20 1.35
C GLU A 164 12.19 -14.57 -0.06
N VAL A 165 11.38 -13.52 -0.28
CA VAL A 165 11.32 -12.76 -1.55
C VAL A 165 12.30 -11.58 -1.61
N LYS A 166 13.16 -11.42 -0.58
CA LYS A 166 14.19 -10.36 -0.49
C LYS A 166 13.65 -8.91 -0.48
N LEU A 167 12.43 -8.72 0.03
CA LEU A 167 11.81 -7.42 0.30
C LEU A 167 12.35 -6.79 1.60
N ALA A 168 12.72 -7.60 2.60
CA ALA A 168 13.13 -7.12 3.93
C ALA A 168 14.31 -6.13 3.87
N GLY A 169 14.12 -4.91 4.40
CA GLY A 169 15.09 -3.82 4.34
C GLY A 169 14.93 -2.91 3.12
N PHE A 170 13.88 -3.09 2.31
CA PHE A 170 13.52 -2.21 1.19
C PHE A 170 13.52 -0.74 1.59
N TRP A 171 12.86 -0.43 2.71
CA TRP A 171 12.56 0.94 3.09
C TRP A 171 13.76 1.79 3.51
N ASP A 172 14.84 1.16 3.95
CA ASP A 172 16.06 1.83 4.41
C ASP A 172 17.17 1.79 3.34
N ASN A 173 17.25 0.71 2.58
CA ASN A 173 18.37 0.43 1.68
C ASN A 173 18.07 0.70 0.20
N VAL A 174 16.79 0.58 -0.19
CA VAL A 174 16.32 0.61 -1.58
C VAL A 174 15.43 1.83 -1.84
N TYR A 175 14.36 2.04 -1.07
CA TYR A 175 13.41 3.14 -1.31
C TYR A 175 14.07 4.53 -1.35
N PRO A 176 15.06 4.89 -0.49
CA PRO A 176 15.72 6.19 -0.61
C PRO A 176 16.46 6.37 -1.95
N ARG A 177 16.99 5.28 -2.53
CA ARG A 177 17.62 5.28 -3.86
C ARG A 177 16.57 5.32 -4.97
N GLN A 178 15.47 4.58 -4.81
CA GLN A 178 14.35 4.57 -5.75
C GLN A 178 13.67 5.95 -5.84
N LEU A 179 13.36 6.58 -4.70
CA LEU A 179 12.88 7.96 -4.63
C LEU A 179 13.86 8.92 -5.34
N THR A 180 15.17 8.73 -5.14
CA THR A 180 16.20 9.53 -5.83
C THR A 180 16.10 9.37 -7.35
N ILE A 181 16.00 8.13 -7.88
CA ILE A 181 15.80 7.85 -9.32
C ILE A 181 14.52 8.49 -9.86
N VAL A 182 13.41 8.35 -9.13
CA VAL A 182 12.12 8.97 -9.48
C VAL A 182 12.27 10.49 -9.57
N THR A 183 12.88 11.14 -8.57
CA THR A 183 13.08 12.59 -8.59
C THR A 183 14.02 13.05 -9.72
N ALA A 184 14.97 12.21 -10.14
CA ALA A 184 15.80 12.49 -11.31
C ALA A 184 14.98 12.46 -12.61
N TYR A 185 14.11 11.45 -12.82
CA TYR A 185 13.19 11.43 -13.97
C TYR A 185 12.21 12.62 -13.97
N ILE A 186 11.68 13.01 -12.80
CA ILE A 186 10.83 14.20 -12.67
C ILE A 186 11.60 15.46 -13.06
N ILE A 187 12.85 15.63 -12.60
CA ILE A 187 13.69 16.77 -12.96
C ILE A 187 14.01 16.78 -14.47
N GLU A 188 14.39 15.64 -15.05
CA GLU A 188 14.66 15.50 -16.49
C GLU A 188 13.43 15.88 -17.33
N ALA A 189 12.22 15.49 -16.90
CA ALA A 189 10.97 15.91 -17.52
C ALA A 189 10.68 17.41 -17.30
N PHE A 190 10.87 17.94 -16.09
CA PHE A 190 10.62 19.34 -15.77
C PHE A 190 11.55 20.28 -16.56
N GLU A 191 12.79 19.87 -16.85
CA GLU A 191 13.70 20.62 -17.72
C GLU A 191 13.18 20.70 -19.17
N LYS A 192 12.58 19.61 -19.71
CA LYS A 192 11.86 19.63 -21.00
C LYS A 192 10.61 20.53 -20.96
N LEU A 193 9.87 20.55 -19.85
CA LEU A 193 8.63 21.31 -19.65
C LEU A 193 8.85 22.79 -19.22
N GLY A 194 10.01 23.36 -19.50
CA GLY A 194 10.30 24.79 -19.26
C GLY A 194 10.66 25.17 -17.82
N CYS A 195 10.88 24.20 -16.94
CA CYS A 195 11.38 24.39 -15.57
C CYS A 195 12.84 23.90 -15.46
N PRO A 196 13.86 24.75 -15.78
CA PRO A 196 15.27 24.36 -15.76
C PRO A 196 15.80 24.26 -14.32
N PHE A 197 15.39 23.19 -13.62
CA PHE A 197 15.48 23.02 -12.16
C PHE A 197 16.89 23.22 -11.61
N LYS A 198 17.92 22.76 -12.34
CA LYS A 198 19.33 22.85 -11.94
C LYS A 198 19.90 24.28 -11.93
N LYS A 199 19.16 25.28 -12.44
CA LYS A 199 19.58 26.70 -12.45
C LYS A 199 19.15 27.48 -11.21
N PHE A 200 18.29 26.91 -10.36
CA PHE A 200 17.70 27.62 -9.20
C PHE A 200 18.40 27.25 -7.89
N SER A 201 18.61 28.26 -7.06
CA SER A 201 19.17 28.18 -5.70
C SER A 201 18.07 28.06 -4.66
N HIS A 202 18.39 27.52 -3.48
CA HIS A 202 17.46 27.40 -2.35
C HIS A 202 16.77 28.74 -2.03
N GLY A 203 15.43 28.72 -1.96
CA GLY A 203 14.58 29.89 -1.73
C GLY A 203 14.05 30.56 -3.01
N GLU A 204 14.62 30.29 -4.18
CA GLU A 204 14.16 30.90 -5.44
C GLU A 204 12.85 30.29 -5.95
N LYS A 205 11.99 31.12 -6.56
CA LYS A 205 10.72 30.69 -7.15
C LYS A 205 10.95 29.84 -8.39
N LEU A 206 10.38 28.65 -8.42
CA LEU A 206 10.36 27.79 -9.61
C LEU A 206 9.21 28.22 -10.55
N PRO A 207 9.40 28.12 -11.88
CA PRO A 207 8.35 28.39 -12.85
C PRO A 207 7.31 27.26 -12.89
N SER A 208 6.12 27.59 -13.39
CA SER A 208 5.11 26.59 -13.75
C SER A 208 5.55 25.78 -14.97
N LEU A 209 5.12 24.52 -15.06
CA LEU A 209 5.34 23.67 -16.22
C LEU A 209 4.55 24.20 -17.43
N GLN A 210 5.06 23.93 -18.63
CA GLN A 210 4.50 24.37 -19.91
C GLN A 210 3.85 23.19 -20.65
N GLU A 211 2.84 23.48 -21.49
CA GLU A 211 2.17 22.53 -22.40
C GLU A 211 1.49 21.28 -21.79
N THR A 212 1.47 21.10 -20.46
CA THR A 212 0.87 19.93 -19.81
C THR A 212 -0.65 19.86 -20.03
N LEU A 213 -1.16 18.70 -20.46
CA LEU A 213 -2.60 18.51 -20.71
C LEU A 213 -3.44 18.57 -19.41
N PRO A 214 -4.67 19.12 -19.45
CA PRO A 214 -5.53 19.22 -18.26
C PRO A 214 -5.82 17.89 -17.55
N LYS A 215 -5.87 16.76 -18.27
CA LYS A 215 -6.15 15.44 -17.64
C LYS A 215 -5.10 15.04 -16.60
N TYR A 216 -3.85 15.47 -16.79
CA TYR A 216 -2.76 15.22 -15.86
C TYR A 216 -2.66 16.24 -14.71
N GLN A 217 -3.67 17.09 -14.46
CA GLN A 217 -3.60 18.08 -13.37
C GLN A 217 -3.40 17.42 -11.99
N ARG A 218 -4.04 16.27 -11.73
CA ARG A 218 -3.85 15.51 -10.48
C ARG A 218 -2.41 14.97 -10.37
N GLU A 219 -1.89 14.38 -11.44
CA GLU A 219 -0.53 13.85 -11.53
C GLU A 219 0.55 14.94 -11.39
N VAL A 220 0.44 16.05 -12.12
CA VAL A 220 1.41 17.16 -12.03
C VAL A 220 1.51 17.69 -10.60
N LEU A 221 0.40 17.79 -9.86
CA LEU A 221 0.42 18.15 -8.45
C LEU A 221 1.15 17.11 -7.59
N ARG A 222 0.97 15.81 -7.87
CA ARG A 222 1.66 14.71 -7.19
C ARG A 222 3.17 14.71 -7.47
N LEU A 223 3.61 15.01 -8.70
CA LEU A 223 5.03 15.17 -9.03
C LEU A 223 5.69 16.31 -8.23
N TRP A 224 5.01 17.43 -8.04
CA TRP A 224 5.47 18.51 -7.16
C TRP A 224 5.54 18.09 -5.68
N GLU A 225 4.62 17.24 -5.22
CA GLU A 225 4.70 16.65 -3.87
C GLU A 225 5.87 15.67 -3.71
N ILE A 226 6.20 14.88 -4.73
CA ILE A 226 7.35 13.95 -4.68
C ILE A 226 8.68 14.73 -4.55
N LEU A 227 8.82 15.86 -5.23
CA LEU A 227 9.97 16.75 -5.06
C LEU A 227 9.99 17.45 -3.68
N GLU A 228 8.83 17.71 -3.08
CA GLU A 228 8.70 18.27 -1.73
C GLU A 228 9.00 17.22 -0.64
N GLU A 229 8.53 15.97 -0.84
CA GLU A 229 8.90 14.79 -0.05
C GLU A 229 10.43 14.62 -0.04
N ALA A 230 11.09 14.73 -1.19
CA ALA A 230 12.54 14.68 -1.31
C ALA A 230 13.31 15.94 -0.82
N GLY A 231 12.62 16.98 -0.35
CA GLY A 231 13.24 18.25 0.10
C GLY A 231 13.88 19.09 -1.01
N LEU A 232 13.63 18.75 -2.27
CA LEU A 232 14.09 19.46 -3.46
C LEU A 232 13.21 20.69 -3.76
N VAL A 233 11.97 20.68 -3.30
CA VAL A 233 10.97 21.77 -3.39
C VAL A 233 10.41 22.07 -2.00
N GLU A 234 9.96 23.31 -1.77
CA GLU A 234 9.04 23.65 -0.67
C GLU A 234 7.88 24.52 -1.20
N LYS A 235 6.67 24.41 -0.64
CA LYS A 235 5.52 25.26 -0.99
C LYS A 235 5.42 26.48 -0.08
N HIS A 236 5.71 27.67 -0.60
CA HIS A 236 5.50 28.96 0.10
C HIS A 236 4.36 29.76 -0.54
N GLY A 237 3.28 29.99 0.21
CA GLY A 237 2.14 30.82 -0.24
C GLY A 237 1.45 30.29 -1.51
N GLY A 238 1.41 28.97 -1.69
CA GLY A 238 0.88 28.34 -2.92
C GLY A 238 1.83 28.39 -4.13
N THR A 239 3.06 28.89 -3.97
CA THR A 239 4.12 28.86 -4.98
C THR A 239 5.18 27.81 -4.61
N SER A 240 5.57 26.97 -5.57
CA SER A 240 6.76 26.12 -5.46
C SER A 240 8.04 26.96 -5.48
N ILE A 241 8.86 26.81 -4.43
CA ILE A 241 10.24 27.33 -4.40
C ILE A 241 11.22 26.16 -4.40
N ARG A 242 12.47 26.43 -4.78
CA ARG A 242 13.56 25.47 -4.68
C ARG A 242 13.89 25.22 -3.20
N GLY A 243 13.75 23.97 -2.76
CA GLY A 243 13.98 23.55 -1.37
C GLY A 243 15.46 23.47 -0.96
N PRO A 244 15.75 23.16 0.31
CA PRO A 244 17.09 23.24 0.90
C PRO A 244 18.06 22.14 0.45
N VAL A 245 17.58 21.01 -0.09
CA VAL A 245 18.45 19.94 -0.57
C VAL A 245 19.15 20.40 -1.86
N PRO A 246 20.50 20.51 -1.89
CA PRO A 246 21.22 20.88 -3.12
C PRO A 246 21.03 19.82 -4.20
N HIS A 247 21.18 20.19 -5.48
CA HIS A 247 21.13 19.21 -6.56
C HIS A 247 22.49 18.48 -6.60
N VAL A 248 22.53 17.19 -6.26
CA VAL A 248 23.79 16.43 -6.03
C VAL A 248 24.08 15.41 -7.14
N GLN A 249 23.36 15.45 -8.27
CA GLN A 249 23.37 14.36 -9.25
C GLN A 249 23.71 14.83 -10.66
N ASP A 250 24.96 14.55 -11.04
CA ASP A 250 25.47 14.62 -12.41
C ASP A 250 25.06 13.39 -13.24
N LYS A 251 24.78 12.25 -12.58
CA LYS A 251 24.23 11.04 -13.21
C LYS A 251 22.79 11.24 -13.65
N SER A 252 22.44 10.67 -14.79
CA SER A 252 21.06 10.52 -15.26
C SER A 252 20.25 9.53 -14.42
N ALA A 253 18.93 9.64 -14.46
CA ALA A 253 18.01 8.72 -13.79
C ALA A 253 18.24 7.25 -14.22
N LYS A 254 18.52 7.00 -15.50
CA LYS A 254 18.78 5.64 -16.04
C LYS A 254 20.09 5.03 -15.52
N GLU A 255 21.14 5.84 -15.33
CA GLU A 255 22.39 5.38 -14.71
C GLU A 255 22.18 5.04 -13.22
N LEU A 256 21.39 5.84 -12.51
CA LEU A 256 21.05 5.59 -11.11
C LEU A 256 20.18 4.33 -10.94
N SER A 257 19.26 4.08 -11.88
CA SER A 257 18.45 2.86 -11.94
C SER A 257 19.33 1.63 -12.20
N THR A 258 20.30 1.74 -13.12
CA THR A 258 21.30 0.71 -13.40
C THR A 258 22.19 0.41 -12.17
N ASP A 259 22.67 1.45 -11.47
CA ASP A 259 23.41 1.31 -10.21
C ASP A 259 22.58 0.55 -9.16
N LEU A 260 21.28 0.88 -9.01
CA LEU A 260 20.39 0.21 -8.06
C LEU A 260 20.22 -1.26 -8.39
N LEU A 261 19.88 -1.60 -9.63
CA LEU A 261 19.64 -2.98 -10.05
C LEU A 261 20.90 -3.86 -9.98
N SER A 262 22.10 -3.28 -10.14
CA SER A 262 23.36 -4.01 -9.92
C SER A 262 23.54 -4.49 -8.46
N ASN A 263 22.88 -3.84 -7.50
CA ASN A 263 22.92 -4.17 -6.08
C ASN A 263 21.67 -4.92 -5.60
N TYR A 264 20.50 -4.67 -6.22
CA TYR A 264 19.21 -5.21 -5.81
C TYR A 264 18.40 -5.75 -7.02
N PRO A 265 18.87 -6.80 -7.71
CA PRO A 265 18.26 -7.33 -8.93
C PRO A 265 16.88 -7.97 -8.73
N GLN A 266 16.36 -8.08 -7.50
CA GLN A 266 14.98 -8.48 -7.24
C GLN A 266 13.94 -7.39 -7.55
N TYR A 267 14.34 -6.14 -7.81
CA TYR A 267 13.44 -5.04 -8.17
C TYR A 267 13.45 -4.71 -9.67
N THR A 268 14.06 -5.55 -10.51
CA THR A 268 14.09 -5.36 -11.98
C THR A 268 12.69 -5.18 -12.57
N SER A 269 11.70 -5.95 -12.10
CA SER A 269 10.31 -5.86 -12.58
C SER A 269 9.62 -4.53 -12.27
N THR A 270 10.02 -3.78 -11.24
CA THR A 270 9.49 -2.43 -10.95
C THR A 270 10.32 -1.34 -11.65
N HIS A 271 11.64 -1.52 -11.73
CA HIS A 271 12.53 -0.55 -12.35
C HIS A 271 12.51 -0.57 -13.88
N ASP A 272 12.27 -1.70 -14.55
CA ASP A 272 12.16 -1.71 -16.01
C ASP A 272 10.86 -1.03 -16.51
N LEU A 273 9.78 -1.05 -15.72
CA LEU A 273 8.59 -0.21 -15.94
C LEU A 273 8.91 1.27 -15.74
N LEU A 274 9.59 1.61 -14.64
CA LEU A 274 10.02 2.98 -14.34
C LEU A 274 10.92 3.56 -15.45
N ASP A 275 11.86 2.75 -15.93
CA ASP A 275 12.81 3.11 -16.97
C ASP A 275 12.21 3.06 -18.40
N LEU A 276 10.99 2.54 -18.56
CA LEU A 276 10.21 2.59 -19.81
C LEU A 276 9.43 3.92 -19.94
N LEU A 277 8.77 4.35 -18.87
CA LEU A 277 7.94 5.57 -18.87
C LEU A 277 8.69 6.85 -18.43
N GLY A 278 9.59 6.76 -17.45
CA GLY A 278 10.33 7.90 -16.90
C GLY A 278 11.02 8.79 -17.95
N PRO A 279 11.74 8.23 -18.95
CA PRO A 279 12.34 9.02 -20.03
C PRO A 279 11.35 9.77 -20.92
N GLN A 280 10.09 9.32 -20.96
CA GLN A 280 8.99 9.81 -21.80
C GLN A 280 7.98 10.66 -21.01
N LEU A 281 8.22 10.92 -19.73
CA LEU A 281 7.26 11.58 -18.82
C LEU A 281 6.77 12.94 -19.33
N ALA A 282 7.64 13.79 -19.88
CA ALA A 282 7.23 15.08 -20.45
C ALA A 282 6.40 14.93 -21.74
N GLU A 283 6.76 13.94 -22.56
CA GLU A 283 6.05 13.59 -23.79
C GLU A 283 4.64 13.07 -23.48
N CYS A 284 4.49 12.20 -22.48
CA CYS A 284 3.20 11.75 -21.96
C CYS A 284 2.38 12.93 -21.42
N LEU A 285 2.95 13.73 -20.50
CA LEU A 285 2.27 14.88 -19.89
C LEU A 285 1.81 15.95 -20.90
N THR A 286 2.43 16.01 -22.09
CA THR A 286 2.05 16.93 -23.20
C THR A 286 1.25 16.27 -24.31
N GLY A 287 0.90 14.97 -24.20
CA GLY A 287 0.15 14.22 -25.23
C GLY A 287 0.94 13.92 -26.50
N LYS A 288 2.28 14.03 -26.45
CA LYS A 288 3.19 13.69 -27.56
C LYS A 288 3.56 12.20 -27.56
N ALA A 289 3.25 11.51 -26.47
CA ALA A 289 3.21 10.05 -26.33
C ALA A 289 1.99 9.69 -25.47
N ASP A 290 1.53 8.44 -25.53
CA ASP A 290 0.50 7.92 -24.63
C ASP A 290 1.02 6.75 -23.79
N ALA A 291 0.81 6.83 -22.47
CA ALA A 291 1.34 5.87 -21.51
C ALA A 291 0.58 4.53 -21.50
N ALA A 292 -0.71 4.53 -21.84
CA ALA A 292 -1.49 3.30 -21.95
C ALA A 292 -1.00 2.50 -23.17
N SER A 293 -0.82 3.13 -24.34
CA SER A 293 -0.27 2.43 -25.51
C SER A 293 1.18 1.93 -25.29
N ILE A 294 2.03 2.68 -24.57
CA ILE A 294 3.39 2.24 -24.23
C ILE A 294 3.38 0.99 -23.34
N LEU A 295 2.41 0.85 -22.42
CA LEU A 295 2.31 -0.28 -21.50
C LEU A 295 1.49 -1.46 -22.03
N CYS A 296 0.39 -1.20 -22.73
CA CYS A 296 -0.62 -2.19 -23.08
C CYS A 296 -0.53 -2.68 -24.54
N ASP A 297 -0.13 -1.82 -25.49
CA ASP A 297 -0.11 -2.17 -26.92
C ASP A 297 1.26 -2.71 -27.35
N ASN A 298 2.34 -2.20 -26.75
CA ASN A 298 3.71 -2.64 -27.02
C ASN A 298 4.03 -3.96 -26.31
N ASP A 299 4.61 -4.94 -27.01
CA ASP A 299 4.94 -6.26 -26.43
C ASP A 299 5.91 -6.18 -25.25
N LYS A 300 6.86 -5.24 -25.27
CA LYS A 300 7.75 -4.98 -24.12
C LYS A 300 6.97 -4.40 -22.93
N GLY A 301 5.99 -3.54 -23.19
CA GLY A 301 5.08 -3.03 -22.17
C GLY A 301 4.33 -4.17 -21.50
N LYS A 302 3.67 -5.02 -22.32
CA LYS A 302 2.95 -6.22 -21.87
C LYS A 302 3.84 -7.12 -21.02
N GLU A 303 5.02 -7.49 -21.51
CA GLU A 303 5.99 -8.35 -20.81
C GLU A 303 6.37 -7.77 -19.43
N LEU A 304 6.60 -6.47 -19.34
CA LEU A 304 6.94 -5.82 -18.08
C LEU A 304 5.75 -5.70 -17.12
N LEU A 305 4.53 -5.52 -17.60
CA LEU A 305 3.32 -5.64 -16.78
C LEU A 305 3.16 -7.06 -16.21
N GLU A 306 3.30 -8.11 -17.03
CA GLU A 306 3.23 -9.49 -16.53
C GLU A 306 4.34 -9.75 -15.49
N SER A 307 5.55 -9.27 -15.78
CA SER A 307 6.72 -9.42 -14.90
C SER A 307 6.53 -8.68 -13.57
N PHE A 308 5.91 -7.50 -13.54
CA PHE A 308 5.60 -6.79 -12.30
C PHE A 308 4.62 -7.59 -11.42
N TYR A 309 3.45 -7.93 -11.95
CA TYR A 309 2.42 -8.65 -11.19
C TYR A 309 2.83 -10.08 -10.81
N ALA A 310 3.78 -10.68 -11.52
CA ALA A 310 4.34 -11.99 -11.19
C ALA A 310 5.54 -11.95 -10.21
N ASN A 311 6.40 -10.92 -10.26
CA ASN A 311 7.71 -10.94 -9.62
C ASN A 311 7.99 -9.82 -8.59
N ASP A 312 7.12 -8.82 -8.42
CA ASP A 312 7.34 -7.78 -7.40
C ASP A 312 7.45 -8.38 -5.98
N PRO A 313 8.53 -8.11 -5.23
CA PRO A 313 8.70 -8.63 -3.88
C PRO A 313 7.59 -8.25 -2.89
N GLY A 314 6.93 -7.10 -3.07
CA GLY A 314 5.80 -6.67 -2.25
C GLY A 314 4.54 -7.48 -2.51
N LEU A 315 4.11 -7.54 -3.77
CA LEU A 315 2.95 -8.33 -4.20
C LEU A 315 3.15 -9.82 -3.94
N LEU A 316 4.36 -10.36 -4.13
CA LEU A 316 4.68 -11.75 -3.79
C LEU A 316 4.54 -12.04 -2.28
N ALA A 317 4.99 -11.13 -1.40
CA ALA A 317 4.83 -11.30 0.04
C ALA A 317 3.34 -11.26 0.44
N ALA A 318 2.56 -10.31 -0.11
CA ALA A 318 1.13 -10.20 0.14
C ALA A 318 0.33 -11.40 -0.38
N ASN A 319 0.64 -11.89 -1.59
CA ASN A 319 0.00 -13.09 -2.16
C ASN A 319 0.25 -14.34 -1.32
N ARG A 320 1.44 -14.49 -0.72
CA ARG A 320 1.71 -15.61 0.20
C ARG A 320 0.89 -15.52 1.49
N VAL A 321 0.74 -14.34 2.08
CA VAL A 321 -0.15 -14.12 3.25
C VAL A 321 -1.61 -14.41 2.88
N LEU A 322 -2.06 -14.02 1.69
CA LEU A 322 -3.40 -14.35 1.18
C LEU A 322 -3.57 -15.87 1.01
N SER A 323 -2.56 -16.58 0.49
CA SER A 323 -2.60 -18.04 0.33
C SER A 323 -2.60 -18.78 1.68
N ASP A 324 -1.81 -18.33 2.66
CA ASP A 324 -1.85 -18.86 4.04
C ASP A 324 -3.24 -18.65 4.67
N PHE A 325 -3.82 -17.45 4.50
CA PHE A 325 -5.15 -17.11 4.99
C PHE A 325 -6.24 -17.98 4.37
N ILE A 326 -6.30 -18.09 3.04
CA ILE A 326 -7.37 -18.82 2.34
C ILE A 326 -7.20 -20.33 2.53
N SER A 327 -5.99 -20.88 2.40
CA SER A 327 -5.77 -22.32 2.56
C SER A 327 -6.03 -22.79 4.00
N THR A 328 -5.69 -21.97 5.01
CA THR A 328 -6.02 -22.27 6.41
C THR A 328 -7.52 -22.09 6.69
N THR A 329 -8.17 -21.05 6.15
CA THR A 329 -9.63 -20.84 6.28
C THR A 329 -10.42 -21.98 5.65
N MET A 330 -10.01 -22.46 4.47
CA MET A 330 -10.64 -23.59 3.78
C MET A 330 -10.45 -24.91 4.53
N LYS A 331 -9.22 -25.21 5.01
CA LYS A 331 -8.94 -26.41 5.82
C LYS A 331 -9.75 -26.41 7.12
N ALA A 332 -9.86 -25.26 7.78
CA ALA A 332 -10.63 -25.11 9.01
C ALA A 332 -12.15 -25.29 8.79
N ARG A 333 -12.65 -24.97 7.59
CA ARG A 333 -14.06 -25.08 7.18
C ARG A 333 -14.39 -26.30 6.32
N ALA A 334 -13.52 -27.31 6.29
CA ALA A 334 -13.70 -28.50 5.48
C ALA A 334 -15.02 -29.20 5.83
N SER A 335 -15.98 -29.15 4.90
CA SER A 335 -17.36 -29.61 5.10
C SER A 335 -17.87 -30.38 3.88
N GLY A 336 -19.15 -30.75 3.87
CA GLY A 336 -19.78 -31.47 2.75
C GLY A 336 -20.05 -30.62 1.51
N GLU A 337 -19.88 -29.28 1.56
CA GLU A 337 -20.02 -28.40 0.38
C GLU A 337 -18.65 -27.89 -0.13
N PRO A 338 -18.47 -27.69 -1.45
CA PRO A 338 -17.24 -27.11 -1.99
C PRO A 338 -17.01 -25.68 -1.52
N PHE A 339 -15.77 -25.37 -1.13
CA PHE A 339 -15.35 -24.03 -0.73
C PHE A 339 -15.30 -23.11 -1.96
N ARG A 340 -15.91 -21.93 -1.89
CA ARG A 340 -16.10 -21.05 -3.06
C ARG A 340 -15.34 -19.74 -2.95
N VAL A 341 -14.46 -19.49 -3.91
CA VAL A 341 -13.67 -18.26 -4.07
C VAL A 341 -14.10 -17.54 -5.35
N LEU A 342 -14.16 -16.20 -5.31
CA LEU A 342 -14.29 -15.33 -6.47
C LEU A 342 -13.12 -14.34 -6.49
N GLU A 343 -12.36 -14.27 -7.57
CA GLU A 343 -11.34 -13.24 -7.81
C GLU A 343 -11.90 -12.16 -8.74
N ILE A 344 -11.87 -10.90 -8.31
CA ILE A 344 -12.41 -9.74 -9.02
C ILE A 344 -11.27 -8.82 -9.44
N GLY A 345 -11.23 -8.45 -10.72
CA GLY A 345 -10.08 -7.74 -11.29
C GLY A 345 -8.85 -8.64 -11.33
N ALA A 346 -9.05 -9.90 -11.73
CA ALA A 346 -7.98 -10.90 -11.79
C ALA A 346 -6.88 -10.53 -12.81
N GLY A 347 -7.25 -9.78 -13.85
CA GLY A 347 -6.45 -9.47 -15.02
C GLY A 347 -5.81 -10.72 -15.61
N LEU A 348 -4.50 -10.84 -15.43
CA LEU A 348 -3.68 -11.96 -15.89
C LEU A 348 -3.72 -13.19 -14.97
N GLY A 349 -4.50 -13.20 -13.88
CA GLY A 349 -4.59 -14.30 -12.91
C GLY A 349 -3.36 -14.41 -11.99
N SER A 350 -2.84 -13.28 -11.52
CA SER A 350 -1.62 -13.23 -10.69
C SER A 350 -1.81 -13.90 -9.32
N ALA A 351 -2.95 -13.68 -8.65
CA ALA A 351 -3.28 -14.35 -7.40
C ALA A 351 -3.70 -15.80 -7.64
N ALA A 352 -4.50 -16.07 -8.68
CA ALA A 352 -4.86 -17.43 -9.11
C ALA A 352 -3.65 -18.37 -9.23
N ARG A 353 -2.55 -17.94 -9.90
CA ARG A 353 -1.32 -18.76 -10.03
C ARG A 353 -0.65 -19.09 -8.69
N HIS A 354 -0.80 -18.25 -7.68
CA HIS A 354 -0.26 -18.49 -6.33
C HIS A 354 -1.20 -19.31 -5.44
N LEU A 355 -2.51 -19.14 -5.62
CA LEU A 355 -3.55 -19.77 -4.80
C LEU A 355 -3.87 -21.20 -5.26
N LEU A 356 -4.16 -21.40 -6.54
CA LEU A 356 -4.70 -22.66 -7.07
C LEU A 356 -3.85 -23.90 -6.71
N PRO A 357 -2.50 -23.88 -6.78
CA PRO A 357 -1.69 -25.03 -6.35
C PRO A 357 -1.84 -25.37 -4.87
N GLN A 358 -2.04 -24.37 -3.99
CA GLN A 358 -2.27 -24.58 -2.57
C GLN A 358 -3.69 -25.06 -2.27
N LEU A 359 -4.68 -24.61 -3.05
CA LEU A 359 -6.05 -25.08 -2.94
C LEU A 359 -6.15 -26.55 -3.36
N GLN A 360 -5.57 -26.94 -4.49
CA GLN A 360 -5.46 -28.34 -4.94
C GLN A 360 -4.72 -29.21 -3.91
N ALA A 361 -3.58 -28.75 -3.40
CA ALA A 361 -2.80 -29.48 -2.39
C ALA A 361 -3.49 -29.61 -1.01
N SER A 362 -4.65 -28.99 -0.80
CA SER A 362 -5.43 -29.15 0.43
C SER A 362 -6.25 -30.44 0.49
N GLY A 363 -6.62 -31.01 -0.66
CA GLY A 363 -7.59 -32.11 -0.76
C GLY A 363 -9.05 -31.73 -0.43
N VAL A 364 -9.35 -30.46 -0.14
CA VAL A 364 -10.72 -29.97 0.09
C VAL A 364 -11.36 -29.61 -1.25
N PRO A 365 -12.60 -30.06 -1.56
CA PRO A 365 -13.29 -29.65 -2.78
C PRO A 365 -13.50 -28.13 -2.81
N PHE A 366 -13.21 -27.50 -3.94
CA PHE A 366 -13.37 -26.06 -4.12
C PHE A 366 -13.92 -25.68 -5.50
N THR A 367 -14.37 -24.44 -5.62
CA THR A 367 -14.68 -23.77 -6.88
C THR A 367 -14.05 -22.38 -6.83
N TYR A 368 -13.34 -22.00 -7.88
CA TYR A 368 -12.65 -20.73 -8.02
C TYR A 368 -13.18 -20.02 -9.26
N THR A 369 -13.99 -18.98 -9.08
CA THR A 369 -14.44 -18.15 -10.19
C THR A 369 -13.42 -17.03 -10.40
N LEU A 370 -12.73 -17.03 -11.54
CA LEU A 370 -11.80 -15.96 -11.94
C LEU A 370 -12.59 -14.95 -12.80
N SER A 371 -12.58 -13.68 -12.40
CA SER A 371 -13.37 -12.63 -13.05
C SER A 371 -12.64 -11.31 -13.24
N ASP A 372 -13.00 -10.64 -14.33
CA ASP A 372 -12.47 -9.35 -14.78
C ASP A 372 -13.53 -8.63 -15.64
N SER A 373 -13.40 -7.33 -15.84
CA SER A 373 -14.23 -6.59 -16.80
C SER A 373 -13.74 -6.77 -18.25
N SER A 374 -12.44 -6.99 -18.45
CA SER A 374 -11.83 -7.19 -19.77
C SER A 374 -11.95 -8.64 -20.26
N VAL A 375 -12.65 -8.83 -21.38
CA VAL A 375 -12.74 -10.12 -22.09
C VAL A 375 -11.35 -10.60 -22.52
N ALA A 376 -10.52 -9.72 -23.10
CA ALA A 376 -9.19 -10.08 -23.59
C ALA A 376 -8.24 -10.57 -22.47
N LEU A 377 -8.31 -9.98 -21.27
CA LEU A 377 -7.54 -10.46 -20.11
C LEU A 377 -8.06 -11.82 -19.61
N LEU A 378 -9.38 -12.05 -19.62
CA LEU A 378 -9.97 -13.36 -19.29
C LEU A 378 -9.57 -14.45 -20.29
N GLU A 379 -9.54 -14.16 -21.59
CA GLU A 379 -9.09 -15.12 -22.61
C GLU A 379 -7.60 -15.45 -22.47
N ARG A 380 -6.74 -14.44 -22.25
CA ARG A 380 -5.31 -14.63 -21.96
C ARG A 380 -5.08 -15.44 -20.69
N SER A 381 -5.82 -15.16 -19.62
CA SER A 381 -5.80 -15.95 -18.37
C SER A 381 -6.23 -17.40 -18.63
N LYS A 382 -7.36 -17.60 -19.33
CA LYS A 382 -7.90 -18.91 -19.68
C LYS A 382 -6.91 -19.76 -20.48
N ALA A 383 -6.25 -19.18 -21.48
CA ALA A 383 -5.22 -19.85 -22.27
C ALA A 383 -4.04 -20.39 -21.43
N THR A 384 -3.82 -19.88 -20.22
CA THR A 384 -2.76 -20.33 -19.30
C THR A 384 -3.24 -21.12 -18.08
N LEU A 385 -4.55 -21.21 -17.83
CA LEU A 385 -5.12 -21.76 -16.58
C LEU A 385 -6.26 -22.78 -16.78
N GLN A 386 -6.82 -22.93 -17.99
CA GLN A 386 -8.03 -23.73 -18.26
C GLN A 386 -7.98 -25.21 -17.84
N ASP A 387 -6.79 -25.81 -17.72
CA ASP A 387 -6.61 -27.23 -17.36
C ASP A 387 -6.75 -27.49 -15.83
N ILE A 388 -7.07 -26.46 -15.05
CA ILE A 388 -7.21 -26.54 -13.59
C ILE A 388 -8.64 -26.94 -13.19
N GLU A 389 -8.80 -28.14 -12.63
CA GLU A 389 -10.06 -28.60 -12.06
C GLU A 389 -10.58 -27.64 -10.97
N GLY A 390 -11.87 -27.30 -11.05
CA GLY A 390 -12.53 -26.36 -10.13
C GLY A 390 -12.43 -24.87 -10.53
N LEU A 391 -11.74 -24.52 -11.62
CA LEU A 391 -11.65 -23.16 -12.13
C LEU A 391 -12.81 -22.80 -13.08
N GLU A 392 -13.42 -21.64 -12.87
CA GLU A 392 -14.44 -21.04 -13.73
C GLU A 392 -13.97 -19.65 -14.20
N PHE A 393 -14.46 -19.19 -15.36
CA PHE A 393 -14.16 -17.86 -15.90
C PHE A 393 -15.47 -17.07 -16.10
N ARG A 394 -15.50 -15.80 -15.69
CA ARG A 394 -16.69 -14.96 -15.75
C ARG A 394 -16.33 -13.50 -16.02
N GLN A 395 -16.88 -12.90 -17.07
CA GLN A 395 -16.85 -11.43 -17.19
C GLN A 395 -17.71 -10.83 -16.08
N TYR A 396 -17.16 -9.87 -15.34
CA TYR A 396 -17.84 -9.19 -14.24
C TYR A 396 -17.17 -7.86 -13.91
N ASN A 397 -17.90 -6.77 -14.09
CA ASN A 397 -17.55 -5.45 -13.57
C ASN A 397 -18.08 -5.31 -12.14
N ILE A 398 -17.27 -4.79 -11.21
CA ILE A 398 -17.68 -4.59 -9.81
C ILE A 398 -18.49 -3.30 -9.59
N GLU A 399 -18.38 -2.33 -10.49
CA GLU A 399 -19.11 -1.06 -10.40
C GLU A 399 -20.59 -1.20 -10.84
N GLU A 400 -20.89 -2.25 -11.62
CA GLU A 400 -22.23 -2.61 -12.09
C GLU A 400 -23.08 -3.38 -11.06
N ASP A 401 -24.39 -3.44 -11.29
CA ASP A 401 -25.33 -4.04 -10.35
C ASP A 401 -25.21 -5.59 -10.34
N THR A 402 -24.91 -6.14 -9.16
CA THR A 402 -24.54 -7.56 -9.00
C THR A 402 -25.64 -8.52 -9.48
N HIS A 403 -25.34 -9.27 -10.55
CA HIS A 403 -26.27 -10.23 -11.15
C HIS A 403 -26.74 -11.30 -10.14
N VAL A 404 -28.02 -11.67 -10.23
CA VAL A 404 -28.73 -12.49 -9.23
C VAL A 404 -28.12 -13.87 -8.99
N ASP A 405 -27.44 -14.44 -9.99
CA ASP A 405 -26.77 -15.75 -9.88
C ASP A 405 -25.44 -15.71 -9.10
N LEU A 406 -24.91 -14.54 -8.71
CA LEU A 406 -23.69 -14.42 -7.92
C LEU A 406 -23.95 -14.10 -6.43
N LEU A 407 -25.17 -13.68 -6.09
CA LEU A 407 -25.54 -13.19 -4.75
C LEU A 407 -25.39 -14.27 -3.66
N GLY A 408 -24.81 -13.90 -2.52
CA GLY A 408 -24.79 -14.72 -1.30
C GLY A 408 -24.02 -16.05 -1.40
N ARG A 409 -23.21 -16.26 -2.44
CA ARG A 409 -22.61 -17.56 -2.78
C ARG A 409 -21.21 -17.81 -2.23
N TYR A 410 -20.39 -16.76 -2.15
CA TYR A 410 -18.94 -16.93 -1.99
C TYR A 410 -18.51 -16.96 -0.52
N HIS A 411 -17.59 -17.88 -0.21
CA HIS A 411 -16.98 -18.00 1.12
C HIS A 411 -15.87 -16.96 1.29
N VAL A 412 -15.10 -16.73 0.21
CA VAL A 412 -14.14 -15.63 0.10
C VAL A 412 -14.35 -14.92 -1.23
N VAL A 413 -14.39 -13.60 -1.21
CA VAL A 413 -14.22 -12.76 -2.41
C VAL A 413 -12.86 -12.09 -2.29
N ILE A 414 -12.04 -12.14 -3.34
CA ILE A 414 -10.70 -11.54 -3.36
C ILE A 414 -10.59 -10.52 -4.48
N SER A 415 -9.64 -9.61 -4.33
CA SER A 415 -9.14 -8.76 -5.41
C SER A 415 -7.68 -8.41 -5.13
N ASN A 416 -6.89 -8.22 -6.17
CA ASN A 416 -5.46 -7.90 -6.04
C ASN A 416 -5.14 -6.60 -6.78
N SER A 417 -4.99 -5.51 -6.02
CA SER A 417 -4.53 -4.21 -6.50
C SER A 417 -5.39 -3.64 -7.63
N TYR A 418 -6.72 -3.69 -7.44
CA TYR A 418 -7.71 -3.29 -8.45
C TYR A 418 -8.85 -2.43 -7.89
N VAL A 419 -9.34 -2.70 -6.67
CA VAL A 419 -10.54 -2.00 -6.15
C VAL A 419 -10.28 -0.49 -5.99
N HIS A 420 -9.03 -0.09 -5.70
CA HIS A 420 -8.62 1.32 -5.65
C HIS A 420 -8.79 2.08 -6.99
N ALA A 421 -8.85 1.41 -8.14
CA ALA A 421 -8.98 2.04 -9.45
C ALA A 421 -10.45 2.36 -9.83
N THR A 422 -11.43 1.82 -9.10
CA THR A 422 -12.86 2.09 -9.33
C THR A 422 -13.24 3.54 -8.98
N HIS A 423 -14.34 4.06 -9.54
CA HIS A 423 -14.77 5.46 -9.31
C HIS A 423 -15.20 5.68 -7.85
N ASP A 424 -16.07 4.81 -7.33
CA ASP A 424 -16.62 4.89 -5.98
C ASP A 424 -16.36 3.58 -5.19
N LEU A 425 -15.52 3.68 -4.15
CA LEU A 425 -15.20 2.54 -3.27
C LEU A 425 -16.41 2.03 -2.49
N GLN A 426 -17.35 2.90 -2.12
CA GLN A 426 -18.53 2.52 -1.36
C GLN A 426 -19.49 1.68 -2.22
N ASN A 427 -19.67 2.02 -3.50
CA ASN A 427 -20.42 1.22 -4.48
C ASN A 427 -19.74 -0.14 -4.68
N SER A 428 -18.45 -0.15 -5.05
CA SER A 428 -17.68 -1.37 -5.30
C SER A 428 -17.66 -2.32 -4.09
N LEU A 429 -17.48 -1.79 -2.87
CA LEU A 429 -17.48 -2.61 -1.65
C LEU A 429 -18.90 -3.07 -1.25
N VAL A 430 -19.95 -2.30 -1.54
CA VAL A 430 -21.35 -2.77 -1.37
C VAL A 430 -21.66 -3.89 -2.36
N ASN A 431 -21.21 -3.79 -3.61
CA ASN A 431 -21.37 -4.86 -4.61
C ASN A 431 -20.56 -6.10 -4.22
N MET A 432 -19.34 -5.94 -3.68
CA MET A 432 -18.61 -7.05 -3.06
C MET A 432 -19.42 -7.68 -1.93
N ARG A 433 -19.99 -6.86 -1.02
CA ARG A 433 -20.78 -7.31 0.12
C ARG A 433 -22.02 -8.14 -0.27
N LYS A 434 -22.61 -7.90 -1.46
CA LYS A 434 -23.73 -8.68 -2.04
C LYS A 434 -23.32 -10.11 -2.44
N LEU A 435 -22.07 -10.33 -2.89
CA LEU A 435 -21.55 -11.61 -3.41
C LEU A 435 -21.27 -12.66 -2.32
N MET A 436 -20.89 -12.21 -1.12
CA MET A 436 -20.54 -13.08 0.01
C MET A 436 -21.74 -13.73 0.69
N ARG A 437 -21.55 -14.97 1.16
CA ARG A 437 -22.45 -15.63 2.11
C ARG A 437 -22.67 -14.74 3.35
N PRO A 438 -23.92 -14.58 3.83
CA PRO A 438 -24.28 -13.46 4.72
C PRO A 438 -23.77 -13.56 6.16
N ASN A 439 -23.38 -14.76 6.61
CA ASN A 439 -23.01 -15.07 7.99
C ASN A 439 -21.56 -15.53 8.16
N ASP A 440 -20.94 -16.09 7.13
CA ASP A 440 -19.63 -16.73 7.17
C ASP A 440 -18.68 -16.27 6.06
N GLY A 441 -19.15 -15.46 5.09
CA GLY A 441 -18.30 -14.90 4.02
C GLY A 441 -17.35 -13.81 4.51
N CYS A 442 -16.23 -13.63 3.80
CA CYS A 442 -15.33 -12.49 3.96
C CYS A 442 -14.75 -12.01 2.63
N VAL A 443 -14.38 -10.72 2.57
CA VAL A 443 -13.54 -10.18 1.49
C VAL A 443 -12.08 -10.24 1.94
N ALA A 444 -11.14 -10.43 1.02
CA ALA A 444 -9.71 -10.29 1.25
C ALA A 444 -9.04 -9.58 0.06
N LEU A 445 -8.68 -8.32 0.27
CA LEU A 445 -8.09 -7.44 -0.74
C LEU A 445 -6.57 -7.40 -0.55
N ILE A 446 -5.77 -7.60 -1.61
CA ILE A 446 -4.36 -7.18 -1.60
C ILE A 446 -4.33 -5.74 -2.10
N GLU A 447 -3.94 -4.79 -1.25
CA GLU A 447 -3.97 -3.37 -1.58
C GLU A 447 -2.70 -2.64 -1.08
N PRO A 448 -2.04 -1.83 -1.93
CA PRO A 448 -0.97 -0.92 -1.48
C PRO A 448 -1.54 0.18 -0.58
N THR A 449 -1.05 0.26 0.66
CA THR A 449 -1.51 1.25 1.66
C THR A 449 -0.56 2.42 1.91
N GLN A 450 0.59 2.46 1.24
CA GLN A 450 1.51 3.61 1.26
C GLN A 450 1.81 4.11 -0.15
N LYS A 451 1.84 5.43 -0.32
CA LYS A 451 2.16 6.08 -1.59
C LYS A 451 3.67 6.02 -1.86
N LEU A 452 4.09 5.10 -2.72
CA LEU A 452 5.46 5.04 -3.24
C LEU A 452 5.56 5.97 -4.45
N ALA A 453 6.54 6.89 -4.45
CA ALA A 453 6.72 7.86 -5.54
C ALA A 453 6.89 7.24 -6.94
N TRP A 454 7.34 5.98 -7.01
CA TRP A 454 7.50 5.26 -8.28
C TRP A 454 6.16 4.75 -8.86
N TYR A 455 5.17 4.46 -8.01
CA TYR A 455 3.82 4.10 -8.50
C TYR A 455 3.21 5.27 -9.27
N ASP A 456 3.33 6.48 -8.72
CA ASP A 456 2.78 7.69 -9.33
C ASP A 456 3.43 7.96 -10.70
N LEU A 457 4.76 7.81 -10.82
CA LEU A 457 5.50 7.98 -12.08
C LEU A 457 5.14 6.98 -13.20
N VAL A 458 4.48 5.87 -12.88
CA VAL A 458 4.12 4.80 -13.82
C VAL A 458 2.60 4.76 -14.02
N TRP A 459 1.83 4.57 -12.94
CA TRP A 459 0.38 4.46 -12.96
C TRP A 459 -0.32 5.81 -13.00
N GLY A 460 0.27 6.88 -12.45
CA GLY A 460 -0.29 8.23 -12.48
C GLY A 460 -0.38 8.85 -13.88
N LEU A 461 0.22 8.23 -14.89
CA LEU A 461 0.04 8.56 -16.31
C LEU A 461 -1.16 7.82 -16.96
N LEU A 462 -1.79 6.89 -16.24
CA LEU A 462 -2.99 6.16 -16.66
C LEU A 462 -4.23 6.78 -16.02
N ASP A 463 -5.30 6.94 -16.80
CA ASP A 463 -6.54 7.56 -16.32
C ASP A 463 -7.16 6.75 -15.15
N GLY A 464 -6.95 5.42 -15.13
CA GLY A 464 -7.33 4.48 -14.06
C GLY A 464 -6.80 4.83 -12.66
N TRP A 465 -5.66 5.52 -12.53
CA TRP A 465 -5.14 5.97 -11.23
C TRP A 465 -5.88 7.20 -10.69
N TRP A 466 -6.74 7.80 -11.52
CA TRP A 466 -7.39 9.09 -11.27
C TRP A 466 -8.91 9.10 -11.54
N LEU A 467 -9.55 7.96 -11.81
CA LEU A 467 -11.00 7.87 -12.05
C LEU A 467 -11.87 8.31 -10.86
N PHE A 468 -11.34 8.25 -9.64
CA PHE A 468 -12.11 8.47 -8.41
C PHE A 468 -12.81 9.85 -8.33
N ASP A 469 -14.09 9.81 -7.97
CA ASP A 469 -14.96 10.97 -7.72
C ASP A 469 -15.62 10.97 -6.32
N ASP A 470 -15.50 9.86 -5.57
CA ASP A 470 -16.01 9.62 -4.21
C ASP A 470 -15.39 10.46 -3.06
N ASN A 471 -14.82 11.62 -3.37
CA ASN A 471 -14.06 12.51 -2.46
C ASN A 471 -12.66 12.00 -2.04
N ARG A 472 -12.17 10.87 -2.57
CA ARG A 472 -10.74 10.55 -2.47
C ARG A 472 -9.88 11.67 -3.06
N THR A 473 -8.63 11.74 -2.61
CA THR A 473 -7.57 12.62 -3.16
C THR A 473 -6.47 11.85 -3.89
N HIS A 474 -6.61 10.52 -3.95
CA HIS A 474 -5.64 9.56 -4.50
C HIS A 474 -6.32 8.20 -4.62
N ALA A 475 -5.92 7.35 -5.58
CA ALA A 475 -6.49 6.00 -5.69
C ALA A 475 -6.18 5.18 -4.43
N LEU A 476 -4.90 4.93 -4.14
CA LEU A 476 -4.43 4.22 -2.95
C LEU A 476 -4.90 4.85 -1.63
N GLN A 477 -5.37 4.00 -0.70
CA GLN A 477 -5.96 4.39 0.58
C GLN A 477 -5.19 3.82 1.79
N SER A 478 -5.20 4.55 2.90
CA SER A 478 -4.67 4.09 4.20
C SER A 478 -5.52 2.91 4.75
N PRO A 479 -4.99 2.05 5.64
CA PRO A 479 -5.79 0.98 6.25
C PRO A 479 -6.99 1.53 7.05
N TRP A 480 -6.90 2.77 7.52
CA TRP A 480 -7.98 3.49 8.21
C TRP A 480 -9.12 3.91 7.26
N ALA A 481 -8.78 4.40 6.08
CA ALA A 481 -9.76 4.71 5.04
C ALA A 481 -10.44 3.42 4.53
N TRP A 482 -9.68 2.35 4.27
CA TRP A 482 -10.22 1.04 3.94
C TRP A 482 -11.16 0.49 5.02
N ARG A 483 -10.80 0.57 6.31
CA ARG A 483 -11.68 0.17 7.43
C ARG A 483 -12.96 1.01 7.48
N SER A 484 -12.87 2.31 7.22
CA SER A 484 -14.05 3.19 7.14
C SER A 484 -14.99 2.76 6.00
N ALA A 485 -14.46 2.60 4.79
CA ALA A 485 -15.22 2.20 3.61
C ALA A 485 -15.85 0.81 3.76
N LEU A 486 -15.12 -0.18 4.28
CA LEU A 486 -15.65 -1.52 4.56
C LEU A 486 -16.76 -1.50 5.64
N HIS A 487 -16.62 -0.73 6.72
CA HIS A 487 -17.73 -0.62 7.69
C HIS A 487 -18.96 0.08 7.09
N ASN A 488 -18.76 1.14 6.30
CA ASN A 488 -19.84 1.85 5.61
C ASN A 488 -20.53 0.94 4.56
N ALA A 489 -19.80 0.02 3.94
CA ALA A 489 -20.33 -1.00 3.03
C ALA A 489 -21.02 -2.20 3.72
N GLY A 490 -21.14 -2.18 5.06
CA GLY A 490 -21.87 -3.21 5.81
C GLY A 490 -21.06 -4.47 6.16
N PHE A 491 -19.73 -4.37 6.21
CA PHE A 491 -18.88 -5.36 6.86
C PHE A 491 -18.83 -5.09 8.38
N LYS A 492 -19.07 -6.12 9.19
CA LYS A 492 -19.19 -5.98 10.65
C LYS A 492 -17.82 -5.86 11.31
N HIS A 493 -16.87 -6.69 10.88
CA HIS A 493 -15.48 -6.65 11.33
C HIS A 493 -14.54 -6.37 10.18
N VAL A 494 -13.44 -5.65 10.44
CA VAL A 494 -12.40 -5.33 9.45
C VAL A 494 -11.02 -5.35 10.11
N ASP A 495 -10.06 -6.06 9.53
CA ASP A 495 -8.67 -6.13 10.01
C ASP A 495 -7.70 -6.45 8.85
N TRP A 496 -6.39 -6.44 9.07
CA TRP A 496 -5.39 -6.51 7.98
C TRP A 496 -4.07 -7.21 8.34
N SER A 497 -3.27 -7.60 7.35
CA SER A 497 -1.88 -8.07 7.56
C SER A 497 -1.00 -6.96 8.12
N GLU A 498 -0.30 -7.26 9.22
CA GLU A 498 0.62 -6.33 9.91
C GLU A 498 1.59 -7.10 10.80
N SER A 499 2.80 -6.58 10.91
CA SER A 499 3.88 -7.03 11.78
C SER A 499 4.67 -5.80 12.29
N SER A 500 5.82 -6.04 12.93
CA SER A 500 6.74 -4.96 13.27
C SER A 500 7.38 -4.30 12.03
N SER A 501 7.68 -5.07 10.97
CA SER A 501 8.37 -4.55 9.77
C SER A 501 7.59 -3.44 9.07
N ARG A 502 8.32 -2.50 8.45
CA ARG A 502 7.74 -1.38 7.69
C ARG A 502 7.21 -1.86 6.33
N GLU A 503 7.82 -2.92 5.81
CA GLU A 503 7.43 -3.63 4.60
C GLU A 503 5.99 -4.18 4.70
N SER A 504 5.56 -4.68 5.87
CA SER A 504 4.18 -5.13 6.11
C SER A 504 3.11 -4.03 6.04
N ARG A 505 3.54 -2.77 5.94
CA ARG A 505 2.69 -1.58 5.84
C ARG A 505 2.66 -0.98 4.43
N THR A 506 3.53 -1.45 3.52
CA THR A 506 3.54 -1.01 2.11
C THR A 506 2.33 -1.55 1.36
N ILE A 507 2.10 -2.86 1.45
CA ILE A 507 1.01 -3.60 0.80
C ILE A 507 0.41 -4.53 1.85
N ARG A 508 -0.92 -4.59 1.95
CA ARG A 508 -1.62 -5.38 2.95
C ARG A 508 -2.66 -6.31 2.35
N VAL A 509 -2.85 -7.47 2.97
CA VAL A 509 -4.08 -8.25 2.88
C VAL A 509 -5.09 -7.62 3.84
N ILE A 510 -6.10 -6.94 3.33
CA ILE A 510 -7.17 -6.27 4.10
C ILE A 510 -8.43 -7.12 4.03
N CYS A 511 -8.95 -7.56 5.18
CA CYS A 511 -10.10 -8.45 5.25
C CYS A 511 -11.29 -7.78 5.93
N GLY A 512 -12.45 -7.85 5.28
CA GLY A 512 -13.74 -7.49 5.87
C GLY A 512 -14.62 -8.73 6.05
N MET A 513 -15.21 -8.92 7.23
CA MET A 513 -16.09 -10.07 7.53
C MET A 513 -17.56 -9.68 7.58
N THR A 514 -18.42 -10.61 7.15
CA THR A 514 -19.88 -10.47 7.21
C THR A 514 -20.47 -10.68 8.62
N ALA A 515 -19.70 -11.29 9.53
CA ALA A 515 -20.00 -11.49 10.94
C ALA A 515 -19.07 -10.69 11.88
N GLU A 516 -19.52 -10.51 13.12
CA GLU A 516 -18.71 -10.00 14.24
C GLU A 516 -17.68 -11.07 14.68
N PRO A 517 -16.55 -10.66 15.31
CA PRO A 517 -15.59 -11.61 15.86
C PRO A 517 -16.05 -12.05 17.27
N GLU A 518 -16.25 -13.35 17.46
CA GLU A 518 -16.74 -13.91 18.74
C GLU A 518 -15.80 -13.61 19.92
N ARG A 519 -14.51 -13.62 19.64
CA ARG A 519 -13.47 -13.05 20.51
C ARG A 519 -13.01 -11.74 19.90
N LYS A 520 -13.34 -10.64 20.58
CA LYS A 520 -12.76 -9.32 20.30
C LYS A 520 -11.23 -9.38 20.37
N CYS A 521 -10.57 -8.45 19.69
CA CYS A 521 -9.11 -8.35 19.74
C CYS A 521 -8.65 -8.20 21.20
N PRO A 522 -7.71 -9.03 21.71
CA PRO A 522 -7.33 -9.01 23.12
C PRO A 522 -6.52 -7.77 23.52
N ALA A 523 -6.19 -6.88 22.59
CA ALA A 523 -5.36 -5.71 22.80
C ALA A 523 -5.94 -4.41 22.21
N GLU A 524 -7.04 -3.91 22.78
CA GLU A 524 -7.59 -2.58 22.48
C GLU A 524 -7.02 -1.50 23.44
N ALA A 525 -6.29 -0.50 22.93
CA ALA A 525 -5.92 0.68 23.72
C ALA A 525 -7.15 1.56 24.04
N THR A 526 -7.10 2.33 25.12
CA THR A 526 -8.20 3.23 25.52
C THR A 526 -7.71 4.57 26.01
N SER A 527 -8.43 5.66 25.74
CA SER A 527 -8.08 7.02 26.17
C SER A 527 -9.01 7.60 27.23
N MET A 528 -8.42 8.30 28.21
CA MET A 528 -9.12 9.19 29.14
C MET A 528 -8.94 10.65 28.73
N LEU A 529 -9.98 11.47 28.92
CA LEU A 529 -9.95 12.91 28.65
C LEU A 529 -9.39 13.64 29.88
N LEU A 530 -8.21 14.27 29.76
CA LEU A 530 -7.63 15.10 30.82
C LEU A 530 -8.19 16.52 30.80
N HIS A 531 -8.35 17.08 29.60
CA HIS A 531 -8.81 18.46 29.39
C HIS A 531 -9.65 18.54 28.11
N ARG A 532 -10.67 19.40 28.12
CA ARG A 532 -11.56 19.67 26.98
C ARG A 532 -11.34 21.09 26.49
N GLY A 533 -10.91 21.23 25.23
CA GLY A 533 -10.87 22.52 24.56
C GLY A 533 -12.27 23.13 24.48
N THR A 534 -12.37 24.43 24.71
CA THR A 534 -13.64 25.18 24.67
C THR A 534 -14.07 25.57 23.25
N SER A 535 -13.16 25.48 22.27
CA SER A 535 -13.46 25.75 20.85
C SER A 535 -14.26 24.63 20.20
N ALA A 536 -15.29 25.01 19.44
CA ALA A 536 -16.21 24.07 18.78
C ALA A 536 -15.59 23.26 17.62
N SER A 537 -14.34 23.54 17.23
CA SER A 537 -13.70 22.92 16.07
C SER A 537 -13.34 21.44 16.26
N GLY A 538 -13.04 20.99 17.49
CA GLY A 538 -12.81 19.59 17.87
C GLY A 538 -11.65 18.83 17.20
N LYS A 539 -10.94 19.45 16.24
CA LYS A 539 -10.04 18.78 15.27
C LYS A 539 -8.53 18.92 15.55
N ARG A 540 -8.12 19.56 16.66
CA ARG A 540 -6.72 19.64 17.10
C ARG A 540 -6.66 19.08 18.52
N ASN A 541 -6.22 17.83 18.66
CA ASN A 541 -6.16 17.15 19.96
C ASN A 541 -4.75 16.64 20.23
N LEU A 542 -4.33 16.72 21.50
CA LEU A 542 -3.07 16.16 21.99
C LEU A 542 -3.32 14.78 22.59
N PHE A 543 -2.59 13.79 22.10
CA PHE A 543 -2.62 12.42 22.62
C PHE A 543 -1.30 12.11 23.33
N LEU A 544 -1.40 11.75 24.61
CA LEU A 544 -0.26 11.47 25.50
C LEU A 544 -0.16 9.96 25.78
N ALA A 545 0.89 9.32 25.27
CA ALA A 545 1.22 7.93 25.52
C ALA A 545 1.85 7.74 26.93
N PRO A 546 1.43 6.72 27.70
CA PRO A 546 1.87 6.52 29.08
C PRO A 546 3.29 5.96 29.17
N ASP A 547 3.83 5.97 30.38
CA ASP A 547 5.13 5.39 30.72
C ASP A 547 5.11 3.84 30.77
N GLY A 548 6.19 3.26 31.31
CA GLY A 548 6.34 1.82 31.50
C GLY A 548 5.37 1.20 32.50
N PHE A 549 4.48 1.97 33.14
CA PHE A 549 3.37 1.44 33.93
C PHE A 549 2.03 1.43 33.17
N GLY A 550 1.99 1.96 31.94
CA GLY A 550 0.90 1.76 30.98
C GLY A 550 -0.40 2.53 31.25
N SER A 551 -0.46 3.36 32.30
CA SER A 551 -1.66 4.11 32.67
C SER A 551 -1.54 5.60 32.42
N GLY A 552 -2.48 6.15 31.65
CA GLY A 552 -2.57 7.59 31.36
C GLY A 552 -2.82 8.47 32.58
N ALA A 553 -3.14 7.88 33.74
CA ALA A 553 -3.31 8.58 35.01
C ALA A 553 -2.03 9.32 35.48
N VAL A 554 -0.85 8.92 35.00
CA VAL A 554 0.44 9.61 35.26
C VAL A 554 0.41 11.09 34.85
N PHE A 555 -0.40 11.45 33.84
CA PHE A 555 -0.57 12.83 33.38
C PHE A 555 -1.64 13.62 34.16
N GLY A 556 -2.29 13.03 35.17
CA GLY A 556 -3.40 13.64 35.91
C GLY A 556 -3.05 14.99 36.56
N GLY A 557 -1.78 15.19 36.93
CA GLY A 557 -1.27 16.47 37.47
C GLY A 557 -1.34 17.65 36.49
N LEU A 558 -1.48 17.41 35.18
CA LEU A 558 -1.64 18.48 34.19
C LEU A 558 -3.02 19.14 34.24
N GLY A 559 -4.09 18.41 34.60
CA GLY A 559 -5.48 18.86 34.49
C GLY A 559 -5.73 20.29 35.00
N PRO A 560 -5.31 20.64 36.23
CA PRO A 560 -5.48 22.00 36.78
C PRO A 560 -4.73 23.11 36.03
N LEU A 561 -3.64 22.77 35.34
CA LEU A 561 -2.77 23.72 34.61
C LEU A 561 -3.30 24.02 33.20
N LEU A 562 -4.07 23.09 32.63
CA LEU A 562 -4.57 23.16 31.26
C LEU A 562 -5.80 24.07 31.09
N GLY A 563 -6.31 24.66 32.17
CA GLY A 563 -7.47 25.56 32.15
C GLY A 563 -7.32 26.83 31.31
N SER A 564 -6.11 27.20 30.87
CA SER A 564 -5.94 28.25 29.86
C SER A 564 -6.27 27.79 28.44
N VAL A 565 -6.05 26.50 28.15
CA VAL A 565 -5.95 25.94 26.79
C VAL A 565 -7.32 25.89 26.13
N ARG A 566 -7.53 26.73 25.12
CA ARG A 566 -8.87 26.91 24.53
C ARG A 566 -9.14 26.02 23.33
N ASN A 567 -8.08 25.77 22.54
CA ASN A 567 -8.20 25.22 21.19
C ASN A 567 -7.80 23.75 21.06
N VAL A 568 -7.34 23.12 22.16
CA VAL A 568 -6.85 21.73 22.16
C VAL A 568 -7.55 20.94 23.27
N SER A 569 -8.13 19.78 22.95
CA SER A 569 -8.49 18.77 23.96
C SER A 569 -7.35 17.78 24.12
N ILE A 570 -7.18 17.27 25.34
CA ILE A 570 -5.98 16.52 25.73
C ILE A 570 -6.40 15.17 26.30
N TYR A 571 -5.92 14.11 25.67
CA TYR A 571 -6.25 12.72 25.97
C TYR A 571 -5.00 11.99 26.45
N ALA A 572 -5.09 11.30 27.57
CA ALA A 572 -4.07 10.33 27.97
C ALA A 572 -4.48 8.92 27.53
N LEU A 573 -3.59 8.25 26.83
CA LEU A 573 -3.75 6.87 26.39
C LEU A 573 -3.46 5.92 27.56
N ASN A 574 -4.07 4.74 27.51
CA ASN A 574 -3.83 3.63 28.42
C ASN A 574 -3.50 2.41 27.56
N SER A 575 -2.48 1.68 27.99
CA SER A 575 -2.02 0.47 27.32
C SER A 575 -3.14 -0.58 27.25
N PRO A 576 -3.28 -1.33 26.15
CA PRO A 576 -4.24 -2.44 26.06
C PRO A 576 -4.11 -3.40 27.25
N PHE A 577 -2.87 -3.63 27.70
CA PHE A 577 -2.53 -4.56 28.76
C PHE A 577 -2.89 -4.09 30.18
N MET A 578 -3.60 -2.96 30.31
CA MET A 578 -4.27 -2.59 31.56
C MET A 578 -5.50 -3.46 31.86
N ARG A 579 -5.96 -4.30 30.92
CA ARG A 579 -7.13 -5.18 31.06
C ARG A 579 -6.89 -6.65 30.64
N SER A 580 -5.82 -6.91 29.90
CA SER A 580 -5.40 -8.24 29.45
C SER A 580 -3.91 -8.43 29.76
N ASN A 581 -3.51 -9.57 30.29
CA ASN A 581 -2.09 -9.90 30.34
C ASN A 581 -1.67 -10.34 28.92
N PRO A 582 -0.61 -9.75 28.32
CA PRO A 582 -0.03 -10.29 27.10
C PRO A 582 0.71 -11.59 27.42
N ASP A 583 1.03 -12.33 26.37
CA ASP A 583 1.97 -13.43 26.48
C ASP A 583 3.38 -12.86 26.80
N PRO A 584 4.06 -13.30 27.87
CA PRO A 584 5.40 -12.83 28.21
C PRO A 584 6.49 -13.42 27.30
N ASP A 585 6.22 -14.54 26.61
CA ASP A 585 7.14 -15.18 25.67
C ASP A 585 6.97 -14.62 24.24
N GLU A 586 5.78 -14.11 23.89
CA GLU A 586 5.50 -13.35 22.64
C GLU A 586 5.02 -11.89 22.89
N PRO A 587 5.86 -10.99 23.45
CA PRO A 587 5.49 -9.59 23.64
C PRO A 587 5.40 -8.83 22.30
N LEU A 588 4.38 -7.98 22.15
CA LEU A 588 4.22 -7.11 20.97
C LEU A 588 5.46 -6.23 20.74
N ALA A 589 5.83 -5.99 19.50
CA ALA A 589 6.82 -4.96 19.16
C ALA A 589 6.34 -3.55 19.52
N ILE A 590 7.25 -2.58 19.60
CA ILE A 590 6.90 -1.15 19.81
C ILE A 590 6.06 -0.64 18.63
N GLU A 591 6.37 -1.10 17.43
CA GLU A 591 5.67 -0.82 16.18
C GLU A 591 4.22 -1.34 16.19
N GLU A 592 4.00 -2.57 16.67
CA GLU A 592 2.65 -3.15 16.83
C GLU A 592 1.84 -2.40 17.91
N LEU A 593 2.47 -2.11 19.06
CA LEU A 593 1.82 -1.37 20.14
C LEU A 593 1.50 0.08 19.73
N ALA A 594 2.36 0.70 18.91
CA ALA A 594 2.09 2.01 18.30
C ALA A 594 0.93 1.95 17.30
N ALA A 595 0.79 0.90 16.49
CA ALA A 595 -0.38 0.74 15.61
C ALA A 595 -1.69 0.66 16.42
N ILE A 596 -1.68 -0.01 17.57
CA ILE A 596 -2.82 -0.05 18.51
C ILE A 596 -3.10 1.33 19.13
N TYR A 597 -2.08 2.14 19.44
CA TYR A 597 -2.30 3.52 19.90
C TYR A 597 -2.79 4.44 18.78
N ALA A 598 -2.24 4.33 17.57
CA ALA A 598 -2.72 5.02 16.37
C ALA A 598 -4.20 4.68 16.09
N SER A 599 -4.62 3.46 16.39
CA SER A 599 -6.03 3.02 16.31
C SER A 599 -6.95 3.82 17.24
N GLU A 600 -6.59 3.96 18.52
CA GLU A 600 -7.38 4.76 19.49
C GLU A 600 -7.34 6.26 19.17
N ILE A 601 -6.23 6.75 18.62
CA ILE A 601 -6.09 8.12 18.12
C ILE A 601 -7.02 8.37 16.93
N LYS A 602 -6.97 7.53 15.88
CA LYS A 602 -7.85 7.60 14.70
C LYS A 602 -9.34 7.48 15.09
N ARG A 603 -9.67 6.66 16.09
CA ARG A 603 -11.04 6.54 16.65
C ARG A 603 -11.52 7.79 17.41
N ARG A 604 -10.61 8.64 17.90
CA ARG A 604 -10.92 9.93 18.56
C ARG A 604 -10.90 11.12 17.61
N GLN A 605 -9.99 11.07 16.63
CA GLN A 605 -9.77 12.11 15.62
C GLN A 605 -9.37 11.41 14.33
N SER A 606 -10.31 11.30 13.39
CA SER A 606 -10.11 10.55 12.15
C SER A 606 -9.03 11.14 11.26
N GLU A 607 -8.83 12.47 11.26
CA GLU A 607 -7.85 13.15 10.40
C GLU A 607 -7.04 14.21 11.15
N GLY A 608 -5.83 14.51 10.65
CA GLY A 608 -4.93 15.51 11.23
C GLY A 608 -5.46 16.96 11.19
N PRO A 609 -4.77 17.93 11.81
CA PRO A 609 -3.43 17.83 12.43
C PRO A 609 -3.43 17.08 13.77
N TYR A 610 -2.48 16.16 13.94
CA TYR A 610 -2.25 15.48 15.22
C TYR A 610 -1.21 16.22 16.07
N LEU A 611 -1.51 16.41 17.35
CA LEU A 611 -0.52 16.72 18.37
C LEU A 611 -0.26 15.42 19.15
N LEU A 612 1.00 15.03 19.28
CA LEU A 612 1.39 13.75 19.88
C LEU A 612 2.40 13.99 20.99
N GLY A 613 2.45 13.10 21.98
CA GLY A 613 3.51 13.10 22.96
C GLY A 613 3.44 11.90 23.88
N GLY A 614 4.40 11.80 24.80
CA GLY A 614 4.40 10.75 25.80
C GLY A 614 5.56 10.88 26.77
N TYR A 615 5.47 10.16 27.88
CA TYR A 615 6.44 10.22 28.98
C TYR A 615 7.24 8.93 29.10
N SER A 616 8.55 9.03 29.33
CA SER A 616 9.46 7.88 29.37
C SER A 616 9.37 7.08 28.05
N VAL A 617 9.23 5.75 28.09
CA VAL A 617 8.95 4.89 26.92
C VAL A 617 7.73 5.36 26.11
N GLY A 618 6.77 6.04 26.73
CA GLY A 618 5.64 6.67 26.04
C GLY A 618 6.06 7.67 24.97
N GLY A 619 7.17 8.40 25.15
CA GLY A 619 7.69 9.30 24.12
C GLY A 619 8.23 8.55 22.89
N VAL A 620 8.79 7.35 23.08
CA VAL A 620 9.23 6.46 21.98
C VAL A 620 8.00 5.93 21.22
N LEU A 621 6.97 5.51 21.95
CA LEU A 621 5.68 5.12 21.37
C LEU A 621 5.01 6.28 20.61
N ALA A 622 5.08 7.50 21.14
CA ALA A 622 4.53 8.69 20.47
C ALA A 622 5.31 9.09 19.20
N PHE A 623 6.64 8.93 19.21
CA PHE A 623 7.47 9.06 18.00
C PHE A 623 7.09 8.01 16.95
N GLU A 624 6.92 6.74 17.36
CA GLU A 624 6.58 5.65 16.45
C GLU A 624 5.15 5.80 15.88
N VAL A 625 4.19 6.23 16.70
CA VAL A 625 2.85 6.65 16.24
C VAL A 625 2.94 7.81 15.24
N ALA A 626 3.79 8.81 15.50
CA ALA A 626 3.99 9.92 14.56
C ALA A 626 4.56 9.42 13.21
N ARG A 627 5.54 8.52 13.25
CA ARG A 627 6.14 7.88 12.07
C ARG A 627 5.08 7.15 11.24
N GLN A 628 4.23 6.33 11.88
CA GLN A 628 3.16 5.59 11.19
C GLN A 628 2.08 6.52 10.61
N LEU A 629 1.65 7.56 11.35
CA LEU A 629 0.66 8.51 10.84
C LEU A 629 1.19 9.33 9.66
N LEU A 630 2.47 9.73 9.67
CA LEU A 630 3.13 10.40 8.54
C LEU A 630 3.27 9.49 7.30
N GLU A 631 3.43 8.18 7.51
CA GLU A 631 3.44 7.17 6.44
C GLU A 631 2.07 6.96 5.80
N ASP A 632 1.02 6.94 6.62
CA ASP A 632 -0.39 6.96 6.18
C ASP A 632 -0.80 8.33 5.57
N GLY A 633 0.15 9.26 5.37
CA GLY A 633 -0.06 10.56 4.71
C GLY A 633 -0.67 11.67 5.60
N ASN A 634 -0.72 11.47 6.91
CA ASN A 634 -1.34 12.43 7.83
C ASN A 634 -0.37 13.53 8.27
N HIS A 635 -0.90 14.73 8.52
CA HIS A 635 -0.14 15.79 9.16
C HIS A 635 -0.04 15.58 10.68
N VAL A 636 1.19 15.44 11.19
CA VAL A 636 1.55 15.59 12.61
C VAL A 636 2.17 16.97 12.78
N GLU A 637 1.65 17.77 13.71
CA GLU A 637 2.02 19.19 13.88
C GLU A 637 3.18 19.36 14.87
N LYS A 638 3.04 18.82 16.07
CA LYS A 638 4.04 18.86 17.16
C LYS A 638 4.17 17.51 17.87
N LEU A 639 5.39 17.14 18.26
CA LEU A 639 5.72 15.94 19.04
C LEU A 639 6.36 16.33 20.38
N PHE A 640 5.73 15.99 21.51
CA PHE A 640 6.19 16.27 22.86
C PHE A 640 6.83 15.04 23.50
N LEU A 641 8.16 15.03 23.60
CA LEU A 641 8.95 13.99 24.24
C LEU A 641 9.19 14.39 25.71
N ILE A 642 8.55 13.69 26.66
CA ILE A 642 8.61 14.03 28.09
C ILE A 642 9.54 13.03 28.77
N ASP A 643 10.71 13.50 29.19
CA ASP A 643 11.82 12.71 29.72
C ASP A 643 12.06 11.39 28.99
N THR A 644 12.34 11.51 27.70
CA THR A 644 12.56 10.36 26.80
C THR A 644 13.94 10.47 26.16
N ALA A 645 14.82 9.51 26.43
CA ALA A 645 16.03 9.31 25.64
C ALA A 645 15.70 8.61 24.30
N CYS A 646 16.45 8.92 23.25
CA CYS A 646 16.35 8.18 21.98
C CYS A 646 16.87 6.74 22.17
N PRO A 647 16.29 5.72 21.51
CA PRO A 647 16.80 4.35 21.57
C PRO A 647 18.25 4.16 21.06
N THR A 648 18.81 5.08 20.27
CA THR A 648 20.26 5.11 19.96
C THR A 648 21.12 5.61 21.13
N PHE A 649 20.52 6.36 22.05
CA PHE A 649 21.17 6.93 23.22
C PHE A 649 21.06 6.02 24.45
N VAL A 650 19.85 5.59 24.81
CA VAL A 650 19.59 4.55 25.82
C VAL A 650 18.73 3.46 25.17
N ARG A 651 19.37 2.35 24.77
CA ARG A 651 18.69 1.26 24.06
C ARG A 651 17.77 0.43 24.95
N TYR A 652 18.18 0.16 26.19
CA TYR A 652 17.42 -0.68 27.11
C TYR A 652 17.72 -0.32 28.56
N PHE A 653 16.90 -0.83 29.48
CA PHE A 653 17.01 -0.57 30.91
C PHE A 653 17.68 -1.78 31.61
N PRO A 654 18.87 -1.65 32.22
CA PRO A 654 19.61 -2.78 32.78
C PRO A 654 19.01 -3.33 34.08
N ASP A 655 19.04 -4.66 34.31
CA ASP A 655 18.49 -5.28 35.53
C ASP A 655 19.17 -4.79 36.82
N ALA A 656 20.47 -4.49 36.77
CA ALA A 656 21.19 -3.90 37.90
C ALA A 656 20.63 -2.52 38.26
N LEU A 657 20.29 -1.70 37.26
CA LEU A 657 19.74 -0.36 37.45
C LEU A 657 18.30 -0.44 37.99
N VAL A 658 17.47 -1.35 37.49
CA VAL A 658 16.13 -1.58 38.03
C VAL A 658 16.19 -1.98 39.51
N LYS A 659 17.07 -2.92 39.88
CA LYS A 659 17.26 -3.37 41.28
C LYS A 659 17.79 -2.25 42.19
N PHE A 660 18.65 -1.38 41.67
CA PHE A 660 19.17 -0.23 42.41
C PHE A 660 18.10 0.84 42.63
N LEU A 661 17.33 1.18 41.59
CA LEU A 661 16.23 2.14 41.70
C LEU A 661 15.12 1.64 42.64
N ASP A 662 14.83 0.34 42.67
CA ASP A 662 13.95 -0.29 43.67
C ASP A 662 14.47 -0.17 45.13
N SER A 663 15.75 0.17 45.33
CA SER A 663 16.33 0.44 46.64
C SER A 663 16.10 1.88 47.13
N ILE A 664 15.98 2.85 46.20
CA ILE A 664 15.87 4.29 46.46
C ILE A 664 14.41 4.72 46.68
N GLU A 665 14.15 5.53 47.70
CA GLU A 665 12.78 5.94 48.05
C GLU A 665 12.14 6.91 47.06
N GLN A 666 12.94 7.76 46.40
CA GLN A 666 12.44 8.71 45.39
C GLN A 666 11.80 8.04 44.17
N VAL A 667 12.10 6.75 43.93
CA VAL A 667 11.51 5.95 42.85
C VAL A 667 10.26 5.20 43.32
N ARG A 668 10.15 4.90 44.62
CA ARG A 668 9.01 4.18 45.23
C ARG A 668 7.75 5.05 45.37
N VAL A 669 7.74 6.28 44.84
CA VAL A 669 6.64 7.23 44.98
C VAL A 669 5.45 6.78 44.12
N GLY A 670 4.46 6.17 44.76
CA GLY A 670 3.23 5.73 44.11
C GLY A 670 2.25 6.86 43.81
N ASN A 671 1.36 6.62 42.85
CA ASN A 671 0.29 7.53 42.44
C ASN A 671 -0.61 7.97 43.62
N GLY A 672 -0.65 9.28 43.89
CA GLY A 672 -1.78 9.95 44.54
C GLY A 672 -1.91 9.84 46.07
N SER A 673 -1.37 10.83 46.78
CA SER A 673 -1.72 11.30 48.15
C SER A 673 -1.73 10.34 49.35
N GLU A 674 -1.79 9.01 49.21
CA GLU A 674 -1.72 8.06 50.34
C GLU A 674 -0.61 7.02 50.19
N PHE A 675 0.27 6.95 51.18
CA PHE A 675 1.29 5.91 51.30
C PHE A 675 0.65 4.57 51.69
N ARG A 676 0.47 3.65 50.73
CA ARG A 676 0.00 2.28 51.01
C ARG A 676 1.12 1.26 50.71
N PRO A 677 1.70 0.59 51.73
CA PRO A 677 2.82 -0.33 51.55
C PRO A 677 2.35 -1.65 50.93
N ASN A 678 2.28 -1.69 49.61
CA ASN A 678 1.91 -2.88 48.84
C ASN A 678 2.86 -3.06 47.64
N ARG A 679 2.99 -4.29 47.13
CA ARG A 679 4.06 -4.71 46.19
C ARG A 679 4.13 -3.93 44.86
N ARG A 680 3.12 -3.12 44.53
CA ARG A 680 3.01 -2.34 43.28
C ARG A 680 4.03 -1.20 43.13
N GLY A 681 4.64 -0.72 44.22
CA GLY A 681 5.66 0.34 44.20
C GLY A 681 7.09 -0.13 43.91
N ARG A 682 7.25 -1.24 43.17
CA ARG A 682 8.55 -1.81 42.78
C ARG A 682 8.58 -2.10 41.29
N LEU A 683 9.59 -1.58 40.60
CA LEU A 683 9.88 -1.79 39.19
C LEU A 683 10.12 -3.27 38.87
N VAL A 684 10.84 -4.00 39.73
CA VAL A 684 11.10 -5.45 39.53
C VAL A 684 9.82 -6.30 39.67
N ALA A 685 8.79 -5.78 40.34
CA ALA A 685 7.53 -6.48 40.61
C ALA A 685 6.35 -5.97 39.76
N ASN A 686 6.63 -5.32 38.63
CA ASN A 686 5.62 -4.79 37.71
C ASN A 686 5.78 -5.40 36.31
N ASP A 687 4.81 -6.23 35.93
CA ASP A 687 4.83 -6.97 34.67
C ASP A 687 4.83 -6.02 33.45
N HIS A 688 4.13 -4.88 33.54
CA HIS A 688 4.09 -3.89 32.47
C HIS A 688 5.45 -3.22 32.24
N PHE A 689 6.17 -2.93 33.34
CA PHE A 689 7.51 -2.39 33.27
C PHE A 689 8.53 -3.42 32.74
N PHE A 690 8.38 -4.70 33.08
CA PHE A 690 9.16 -5.77 32.48
C PHE A 690 8.93 -5.89 30.97
N LEU A 691 7.66 -5.88 30.53
CA LEU A 691 7.29 -5.91 29.12
C LEU A 691 7.89 -4.73 28.35
N ALA A 692 7.69 -3.50 28.82
CA ALA A 692 8.23 -2.29 28.20
C ALA A 692 9.77 -2.36 28.01
N ARG A 693 10.49 -2.99 28.93
CA ARG A 693 11.95 -3.22 28.83
C ARG A 693 12.33 -4.22 27.72
N GLN A 694 11.56 -5.29 27.54
CA GLN A 694 11.80 -6.25 26.45
C GLN A 694 11.52 -5.59 25.08
N GLN A 695 10.39 -4.87 24.98
CA GLN A 695 9.98 -4.16 23.76
C GLN A 695 11.04 -3.14 23.31
N MET A 696 11.53 -2.30 24.24
CA MET A 696 12.60 -1.32 23.98
C MET A 696 13.91 -1.97 23.51
N ARG A 697 14.28 -3.14 24.04
CA ARG A 697 15.52 -3.84 23.66
C ARG A 697 15.51 -4.30 22.19
N ALA A 698 14.33 -4.65 21.67
CA ALA A 698 14.11 -5.10 20.31
C ALA A 698 13.95 -3.95 19.30
N TYR A 699 13.27 -2.86 19.70
CA TYR A 699 12.96 -1.71 18.83
C TYR A 699 14.21 -1.06 18.23
N GLN A 700 14.06 -0.58 16.99
CA GLN A 700 15.09 0.16 16.27
C GLN A 700 14.50 1.47 15.75
N VAL A 701 14.80 2.56 16.45
CA VAL A 701 14.45 3.92 16.01
C VAL A 701 15.16 4.25 14.68
N ARG A 702 14.43 4.81 13.73
CA ARG A 702 14.95 5.19 12.40
C ARG A 702 14.33 6.51 11.94
N ARG A 703 15.08 7.28 11.16
CA ARG A 703 14.58 8.51 10.51
C ARG A 703 13.60 8.12 9.40
N LEU A 704 12.50 8.86 9.26
CA LEU A 704 11.55 8.67 8.18
C LEU A 704 12.10 9.30 6.88
N PRO A 705 12.40 8.53 5.82
CA PRO A 705 12.89 9.09 4.56
C PRO A 705 11.76 9.80 3.80
N GLY A 706 12.06 10.93 3.16
CA GLY A 706 11.13 11.60 2.26
C GLY A 706 9.92 12.29 2.94
N ARG A 707 9.98 12.58 4.25
CA ARG A 707 8.90 13.26 4.99
C ARG A 707 9.45 14.30 5.96
N LYS A 708 8.80 15.47 6.02
CA LYS A 708 9.10 16.54 6.98
C LYS A 708 8.59 16.15 8.36
N MET A 709 9.51 15.88 9.30
CA MET A 709 9.15 15.54 10.68
C MET A 709 8.53 16.76 11.42
N PRO A 710 7.63 16.54 12.39
CA PRO A 710 6.97 17.60 13.16
C PRO A 710 7.95 18.48 13.95
N GLN A 711 7.47 19.61 14.46
CA GLN A 711 8.21 20.35 15.48
C GLN A 711 8.32 19.50 16.76
N VAL A 712 9.52 19.31 17.28
CA VAL A 712 9.76 18.46 18.46
C VAL A 712 10.01 19.34 19.68
N VAL A 713 9.37 19.00 20.79
CA VAL A 713 9.62 19.61 22.10
C VAL A 713 10.08 18.53 23.07
N LEU A 714 11.33 18.61 23.50
CA LEU A 714 11.94 17.69 24.48
C LEU A 714 11.88 18.33 25.88
N ILE A 715 10.96 17.84 26.72
CA ILE A 715 10.83 18.28 28.12
C ILE A 715 11.70 17.36 28.98
N SER A 716 12.92 17.79 29.32
CA SER A 716 13.89 17.02 30.12
C SER A 716 13.86 17.42 31.58
N ALA A 717 13.81 16.45 32.48
CA ALA A 717 14.23 16.59 33.87
C ALA A 717 15.64 17.19 33.96
N LYS A 718 15.88 17.97 35.02
CA LYS A 718 17.20 18.50 35.41
C LYS A 718 17.94 17.54 36.32
N GLU A 719 17.23 16.76 37.14
CA GLU A 719 17.83 16.01 38.25
C GLU A 719 17.95 14.51 37.97
N GLY A 720 18.98 13.89 38.56
CA GLY A 720 19.11 12.44 38.67
C GLY A 720 18.23 11.87 39.78
N ALA A 721 17.87 10.59 39.67
CA ALA A 721 17.07 9.88 40.67
C ALA A 721 17.85 9.50 41.96
N ASP A 722 19.18 9.53 41.92
CA ASP A 722 20.03 9.17 43.06
C ASP A 722 20.42 10.41 43.88
N LYS A 723 19.67 10.61 44.96
CA LYS A 723 19.75 11.75 45.88
C LYS A 723 19.83 11.33 47.35
N GLN A 724 20.13 10.05 47.64
CA GLN A 724 20.08 9.51 49.00
C GLN A 724 21.47 9.29 49.60
N GLU A 725 21.79 10.05 50.65
CA GLU A 725 23.01 9.84 51.42
C GLU A 725 23.00 8.45 52.07
N GLY A 726 24.03 7.64 51.78
CA GLY A 726 24.24 6.32 52.38
C GLY A 726 23.83 5.11 51.52
N VAL A 727 23.25 5.29 50.33
CA VAL A 727 22.92 4.18 49.42
C VAL A 727 23.95 4.09 48.29
N THR A 728 24.97 3.25 48.44
CA THR A 728 26.04 3.11 47.45
C THR A 728 25.54 2.49 46.14
N ARG A 729 25.82 3.15 45.00
CA ARG A 729 25.61 2.58 43.65
C ARG A 729 26.36 1.25 43.49
N PRO A 730 25.74 0.19 42.92
CA PRO A 730 26.46 -1.02 42.55
C PRO A 730 27.41 -0.73 41.38
N ALA A 731 28.37 -1.64 41.14
CA ALA A 731 29.11 -1.64 39.89
C ALA A 731 28.17 -2.00 38.73
N PHE A 732 28.20 -1.20 37.66
CA PHE A 732 27.46 -1.44 36.42
C PHE A 732 28.43 -1.89 35.31
N LEU A 733 27.88 -2.46 34.24
CA LEU A 733 28.67 -2.84 33.06
C LEU A 733 29.01 -1.58 32.23
N PRO A 734 30.18 -1.51 31.54
CA PRO A 734 30.55 -0.36 30.71
C PRO A 734 29.50 0.01 29.65
N GLU A 735 28.84 -0.99 29.06
CA GLU A 735 27.74 -0.84 28.09
C GLU A 735 26.46 -0.26 28.71
N ASP A 736 26.24 -0.48 30.01
CA ASP A 736 25.08 0.02 30.76
C ASP A 736 25.28 1.46 31.25
N GLN A 737 26.54 1.89 31.39
CA GLN A 737 26.93 3.14 32.05
C GLN A 737 26.19 4.37 31.48
N LYS A 738 25.97 4.44 30.16
CA LYS A 738 25.25 5.54 29.49
C LYS A 738 23.77 5.63 29.92
N ALA A 739 23.13 4.50 30.22
CA ALA A 739 21.78 4.46 30.77
C ALA A 739 21.78 4.84 32.26
N VAL A 740 22.73 4.30 33.02
CA VAL A 740 22.93 4.60 34.44
C VAL A 740 23.10 6.10 34.66
N ASP A 741 23.99 6.75 33.91
CA ASP A 741 24.25 8.19 34.05
C ASP A 741 23.02 9.04 33.69
N TRP A 742 22.27 8.66 32.65
CA TRP A 742 21.06 9.41 32.23
C TRP A 742 19.90 9.32 33.25
N PHE A 743 19.81 8.24 34.04
CA PHE A 743 18.82 8.09 35.11
C PHE A 743 19.30 8.61 36.48
N LEU A 744 20.58 8.48 36.80
CA LEU A 744 21.09 8.72 38.16
C LEU A 744 21.82 10.05 38.35
N ASN A 745 22.27 10.74 37.29
CA ASN A 745 23.02 11.99 37.41
C ASN A 745 22.17 13.22 37.05
N ASP A 746 22.55 14.37 37.59
CA ASP A 746 21.98 15.66 37.20
C ASP A 746 22.41 16.04 35.78
N ARG A 747 21.43 16.48 34.97
CA ARG A 747 21.59 16.74 33.53
C ARG A 747 21.84 18.23 33.27
N THR A 748 23.10 18.62 33.39
CA THR A 748 23.58 20.01 33.28
C THR A 748 23.89 20.47 31.86
N ASP A 749 23.83 19.57 30.87
CA ASP A 749 24.02 19.84 29.45
C ASP A 749 22.69 20.16 28.75
N GLU A 750 22.71 20.85 27.60
CA GLU A 750 21.53 21.00 26.73
C GLU A 750 21.39 19.88 25.68
N GLY A 751 21.78 18.65 26.06
CA GLY A 751 21.74 17.48 25.21
C GLY A 751 20.32 17.08 24.78
N CYS A 752 20.20 16.65 23.52
CA CYS A 752 18.96 16.09 22.95
C CYS A 752 18.87 14.56 23.08
N PHE A 753 19.75 13.93 23.85
CA PHE A 753 19.79 12.49 24.14
C PHE A 753 19.60 11.59 22.90
N GLY A 754 20.34 11.88 21.83
CA GLY A 754 20.34 11.14 20.55
C GLY A 754 19.16 11.40 19.62
N TRP A 755 18.14 12.16 20.03
CA TRP A 755 17.01 12.48 19.13
C TRP A 755 17.43 13.31 17.92
N ASN A 756 18.49 14.11 18.06
CA ASN A 756 19.12 14.88 16.99
C ASN A 756 19.79 14.02 15.88
N GLU A 757 19.80 12.69 16.02
CA GLU A 757 20.25 11.74 15.00
C GLU A 757 19.10 11.36 14.03
N VAL A 758 17.84 11.57 14.44
CA VAL A 758 16.63 11.16 13.71
C VAL A 758 15.58 12.28 13.55
N LEU A 759 15.75 13.42 14.22
CA LEU A 759 14.84 14.58 14.24
C LEU A 759 15.63 15.90 14.18
N ASP A 760 15.33 16.77 13.21
CA ASP A 760 16.11 18.00 12.97
C ASP A 760 15.67 19.20 13.84
N ASN A 761 14.38 19.31 14.18
CA ASN A 761 13.78 20.51 14.76
C ASN A 761 13.40 20.33 16.25
N ILE A 762 14.39 20.21 17.13
CA ILE A 762 14.19 19.95 18.58
C ILE A 762 14.32 21.23 19.41
N LYS A 763 13.26 21.57 20.14
CA LYS A 763 13.24 22.61 21.19
C LYS A 763 13.32 21.95 22.57
N VAL A 764 14.40 22.17 23.30
CA VAL A 764 14.57 21.62 24.66
C VAL A 764 13.91 22.53 25.71
N VAL A 765 13.30 21.93 26.72
CA VAL A 765 12.68 22.57 27.89
C VAL A 765 13.13 21.85 29.15
N ARG A 766 13.78 22.56 30.09
CA ARG A 766 14.28 21.97 31.35
C ARG A 766 13.23 22.03 32.45
N ALA A 767 12.79 20.87 32.94
CA ALA A 767 11.84 20.66 34.03
C ALA A 767 12.54 20.37 35.36
N ASP A 768 11.97 20.84 36.47
CA ASP A 768 12.44 20.55 37.82
C ASP A 768 12.04 19.13 38.29
N GLY A 769 12.80 18.57 39.23
CA GLY A 769 12.71 17.16 39.58
C GLY A 769 13.52 16.24 38.66
N ASN A 770 13.43 14.94 38.96
CA ASN A 770 14.03 13.84 38.21
C ASN A 770 12.99 13.08 37.39
N HIS A 771 13.43 12.06 36.62
CA HIS A 771 12.57 11.23 35.77
C HIS A 771 11.24 10.85 36.43
N PHE A 772 11.26 10.37 37.68
CA PHE A 772 10.08 9.88 38.40
C PHE A 772 9.30 10.99 39.12
N THR A 773 9.97 12.07 39.51
CA THR A 773 9.37 13.13 40.34
C THR A 773 8.83 14.32 39.55
N MET A 774 9.26 14.55 38.31
CA MET A 774 8.81 15.68 37.48
C MET A 774 7.32 15.63 37.07
N VAL A 775 6.67 14.48 37.19
CA VAL A 775 5.22 14.29 36.96
C VAL A 775 4.37 14.48 38.22
N LEU A 776 4.99 14.66 39.39
CA LEU A 776 4.27 14.90 40.64
C LEU A 776 3.66 16.31 40.67
N PRO A 777 2.51 16.54 41.34
CA PRO A 777 1.80 17.82 41.33
C PRO A 777 2.63 19.06 41.71
N SER A 778 3.67 18.91 42.53
CA SER A 778 4.60 19.99 42.89
C SER A 778 5.49 20.42 41.72
N MET A 779 6.07 19.47 40.99
CA MET A 779 7.05 19.73 39.91
C MET A 779 6.38 19.94 38.55
N ILE A 780 5.29 19.22 38.28
CA ILE A 780 4.57 19.26 36.99
C ILE A 780 4.00 20.65 36.69
N SER A 781 3.81 21.48 37.72
CA SER A 781 3.40 22.89 37.63
C SER A 781 4.32 23.72 36.72
N GLY A 782 5.63 23.53 36.81
CA GLY A 782 6.63 24.31 36.08
C GLY A 782 6.58 24.06 34.57
N TRP A 783 6.69 22.80 34.15
CA TRP A 783 6.69 22.46 32.72
C TRP A 783 5.28 22.34 32.12
N GLY A 784 4.26 22.00 32.92
CA GLY A 784 2.86 21.96 32.46
C GLY A 784 2.34 23.35 32.06
N ALA A 785 2.76 24.42 32.76
CA ALA A 785 2.48 25.81 32.38
C ALA A 785 3.30 26.29 31.15
N ILE A 786 4.34 25.57 30.76
CA ILE A 786 5.05 25.78 29.48
C ILE A 786 4.29 25.05 28.37
N LEU A 787 3.91 23.78 28.57
CA LEU A 787 3.11 22.99 27.63
C LEU A 787 1.78 23.69 27.31
N ALA A 788 1.04 24.18 28.31
CA ALA A 788 -0.22 24.88 28.10
C ALA A 788 -0.08 26.05 27.12
N ARG A 789 0.95 26.89 27.27
CA ARG A 789 1.24 27.99 26.33
C ARG A 789 1.59 27.49 24.93
N MET A 790 2.42 26.45 24.82
CA MET A 790 2.76 25.83 23.52
C MET A 790 1.59 25.15 22.80
N LEU A 791 0.41 25.04 23.42
CA LEU A 791 -0.82 24.50 22.84
C LEU A 791 -1.84 25.59 22.48
N ASP A 792 -1.79 26.75 23.13
CA ASP A 792 -2.49 27.96 22.67
C ASP A 792 -1.70 28.69 21.54
N GLU A 793 -0.40 28.41 21.40
CA GLU A 793 0.47 28.67 20.22
C GLU A 793 0.21 27.71 19.04
#